data_AF-A0A539DIH4-F1
#
_entry.id   AF-A0A539DIH4-F1
#
_cell.length_a   1.000
_cell.length_b   1.000
_cell.length_c   1.000
_cell.angle_alpha   90.00
_cell.angle_beta   90.00
_cell.angle_gamma   90.00
#
_symmetry.space_group_name_H-M   'P 1'
#
loop_
_entity.id
_entity.type
_entity.pdbx_description
1 polymer ?
#
loop_
_entity_poly.entity_id
_entity_poly.type
_entity_poly.pdbx_seq_one_letter_code
_entity_poly.pdbx_strand_id
1 'polypeptide(L)'
;MTIDIVPVRRALISVSDKAGLVEQARALSEKGVDLVSTGGTKAAIAAAGLAVRDVSDITGFPEMMDGRVKTLHPGVHGGLLARRDTPDHMASMKAHDIVEIDLLYVNLYPFEATVAAGSPWDDCIENIDIGGPAMLRAASKNHEFVAVCTDAEDLAAALAEIAEKGGTTLALRKRLAAKTYARTAAYDAAISNWLFAQLGEEAPAWRAVGGKLKQSLRYGENPHQQAAFYVNGDNRPGVASVRQVQGKELSYNNLNDTDAAYELVAEFDPAESAAVAIIKHANPCGVALGVNVLEAYQRALACDSVSAFGGVVALNRKLDRAAAEAIAEIFTEVVIAPDADEDAIAVFAKKKNLRLLIAGGLPDPAAPGLYAKTVAGGLLVQSRDNGRVSAGTLRVVTQRAPDAQEIADMVFAFRVAKHVKSNAIVYAKDGQTAGVGAGQMSRVDSARIARRKAEDAAQHMGWKDPMTVGSVCASDAFFPFADGLMQAVQAGATMKSSRPPTTRASRWCSPACGTSGTDMSHIGAFTLLVRDYDEAIAFYVGALGFTLLEDTALSADKRWVRVAPNGGGVAPNGGGVALLLAKASTPEQIARIGDQTGGRVGFFLHTDDFARDHAAFVAKGVRFLEEPRSESYGKVAVFSDLYGAKWDLIGP
;
A
#
# COMPACT_ATOMS: atom_id res chain seq x y z
N MET A 1 -50.52 -17.08 -7.17
CA MET A 1 -50.53 -15.82 -6.41
C MET A 1 -49.43 -15.94 -5.36
N THR A 2 -48.51 -14.99 -5.30
CA THR A 2 -47.41 -15.02 -4.33
C THR A 2 -47.99 -14.81 -2.92
N ILE A 3 -47.72 -15.74 -2.00
CA ILE A 3 -48.17 -15.60 -0.61
C ILE A 3 -47.31 -14.54 0.05
N ASP A 4 -47.90 -13.38 0.36
CA ASP A 4 -47.16 -12.30 1.02
C ASP A 4 -46.88 -12.67 2.48
N ILE A 5 -47.94 -12.90 3.27
CA ILE A 5 -47.83 -13.22 4.69
C ILE A 5 -47.80 -14.73 4.91
N VAL A 6 -46.74 -15.22 5.56
CA VAL A 6 -46.59 -16.62 5.97
C VAL A 6 -46.58 -16.70 7.50
N PRO A 7 -47.58 -17.34 8.13
CA PRO A 7 -47.58 -17.59 9.57
C PRO A 7 -46.40 -18.45 9.99
N VAL A 8 -45.76 -18.09 11.10
CA VAL A 8 -44.68 -18.88 11.68
C VAL A 8 -45.28 -19.85 12.69
N ARG A 9 -45.31 -21.14 12.35
CA ARG A 9 -45.80 -22.22 13.22
C ARG A 9 -44.65 -22.99 13.84
N ARG A 10 -43.52 -23.10 13.13
CA ARG A 10 -42.33 -23.82 13.59
C ARG A 10 -41.05 -23.03 13.34
N ALA A 11 -40.23 -22.94 14.40
CA ALA A 11 -38.90 -22.34 14.33
C ALA A 11 -37.82 -23.39 14.62
N LEU A 12 -36.86 -23.53 13.71
CA LEU A 12 -35.63 -24.28 13.95
C LEU A 12 -34.54 -23.33 14.43
N ILE A 13 -34.04 -23.55 15.64
CA ILE A 13 -33.04 -22.70 16.30
C ILE A 13 -31.77 -23.50 16.53
N SER A 14 -30.64 -23.05 15.99
CA SER A 14 -29.32 -23.66 16.22
C SER A 14 -28.26 -22.56 16.24
N VAL A 15 -27.88 -22.12 17.44
CA VAL A 15 -26.95 -21.02 17.64
C VAL A 15 -25.71 -21.47 18.42
N SER A 16 -24.54 -21.05 17.94
CA SER A 16 -23.28 -21.14 18.67
C SER A 16 -23.24 -20.11 19.80
N ASP A 17 -23.45 -18.83 19.46
CA ASP A 17 -23.60 -17.74 20.43
C ASP A 17 -25.02 -17.74 21.01
N LYS A 18 -25.11 -17.88 22.33
CA LYS A 18 -26.36 -18.03 23.09
C LYS A 18 -26.80 -16.73 23.77
N ALA A 19 -26.12 -15.62 23.52
CA ALA A 19 -26.52 -14.32 24.04
C ALA A 19 -27.95 -13.97 23.63
N GLY A 20 -28.84 -13.75 24.62
CA GLY A 20 -30.25 -13.43 24.39
C GLY A 20 -31.13 -14.59 23.89
N LEU A 21 -30.60 -15.82 23.82
CA LEU A 21 -31.31 -16.99 23.27
C LEU A 21 -32.62 -17.29 24.01
N VAL A 22 -32.62 -17.19 25.34
CA VAL A 22 -33.78 -17.56 26.16
C VAL A 22 -34.92 -16.57 25.96
N GLU A 23 -34.63 -15.28 25.92
CA GLU A 23 -35.59 -14.21 25.68
C GLU A 23 -36.21 -14.34 24.29
N GLN A 24 -35.39 -14.62 23.29
CA GLN A 24 -35.81 -14.84 21.91
C GLN A 24 -36.69 -16.09 21.76
N ALA A 25 -36.28 -17.21 22.36
CA ALA A 25 -37.06 -18.45 22.34
C ALA A 25 -38.41 -18.28 23.06
N ARG A 26 -38.43 -17.54 24.18
CA ARG A 26 -39.66 -17.21 24.91
C ARG A 26 -40.61 -16.39 24.04
N ALA A 27 -40.10 -15.34 23.37
CA ALA A 27 -40.90 -14.51 22.49
C ALA A 27 -41.54 -15.30 21.33
N LEU A 28 -40.83 -16.27 20.76
CA LEU A 28 -41.40 -17.19 19.77
C LEU A 28 -42.48 -18.10 20.38
N SER A 29 -42.19 -18.70 21.53
CA SER A 29 -43.11 -19.61 22.22
C SER A 29 -44.43 -18.91 22.63
N GLU A 30 -44.36 -17.66 23.10
CA GLU A 30 -45.53 -16.85 23.44
C GLU A 30 -46.43 -16.53 22.24
N LYS A 31 -45.89 -16.61 21.02
CA LYS A 31 -46.67 -16.51 19.76
C LYS A 31 -47.20 -17.87 19.28
N GLY A 32 -47.06 -18.91 20.09
CA GLY A 32 -47.50 -20.27 19.76
C GLY A 32 -46.60 -21.00 18.76
N VAL A 33 -45.35 -20.54 18.59
CA VAL A 33 -44.39 -21.18 17.70
C VAL A 33 -43.81 -22.43 18.36
N ASP A 34 -43.86 -23.54 17.65
CA ASP A 34 -43.26 -24.82 18.02
C ASP A 34 -41.73 -24.75 17.80
N LEU A 35 -40.97 -24.88 18.89
CA LEU A 35 -39.52 -24.75 18.86
C LEU A 35 -38.86 -26.11 18.58
N VAL A 36 -37.97 -26.13 17.61
CA VAL A 36 -37.08 -27.27 17.30
C VAL A 36 -35.64 -26.80 17.46
N SER A 37 -34.81 -27.59 18.13
CA SER A 37 -33.40 -27.26 18.35
C SER A 37 -32.56 -28.52 18.53
N THR A 38 -31.24 -28.37 18.70
CA THR A 38 -30.31 -29.48 18.89
C THR A 38 -29.17 -29.10 19.85
N GLY A 39 -28.55 -30.10 20.47
CA GLY A 39 -27.36 -29.96 21.31
C GLY A 39 -27.50 -28.91 22.41
N GLY A 40 -26.44 -28.12 22.60
CA GLY A 40 -26.38 -27.09 23.64
C GLY A 40 -27.45 -25.99 23.52
N THR A 41 -27.96 -25.71 22.32
CA THR A 41 -29.05 -24.73 22.11
C THR A 41 -30.35 -25.25 22.70
N LYS A 42 -30.70 -26.51 22.42
CA LYS A 42 -31.88 -27.17 23.02
C LYS A 42 -31.76 -27.20 24.54
N ALA A 43 -30.60 -27.60 25.06
CA ALA A 43 -30.37 -27.69 26.50
C ALA A 43 -30.61 -26.34 27.19
N ALA A 44 -30.13 -25.24 26.61
CA ALA A 44 -30.35 -23.89 27.14
C ALA A 44 -31.83 -23.47 27.11
N ILE A 45 -32.56 -23.74 26.03
CA ILE A 45 -33.99 -23.43 25.91
C ILE A 45 -34.81 -24.26 26.91
N ALA A 46 -34.53 -25.56 27.02
CA ALA A 46 -35.23 -26.47 27.94
C ALA A 46 -34.98 -26.09 29.41
N ALA A 47 -33.75 -25.68 29.77
CA ALA A 47 -33.42 -25.21 31.11
C ALA A 47 -34.22 -23.97 31.53
N ALA A 48 -34.72 -23.18 30.57
CA ALA A 48 -35.60 -22.03 30.83
C ALA A 48 -37.09 -22.41 30.97
N GLY A 49 -37.43 -23.70 30.97
CA GLY A 49 -38.78 -24.23 31.12
C GLY A 49 -39.64 -24.12 29.85
N LEU A 50 -39.03 -23.86 28.69
CA LEU A 50 -39.73 -23.75 27.41
C LEU A 50 -39.84 -25.12 26.73
N ALA A 51 -41.00 -25.40 26.12
CA ALA A 51 -41.17 -26.59 25.30
C ALA A 51 -40.32 -26.49 24.04
N VAL A 52 -39.40 -27.45 23.84
CA VAL A 52 -38.52 -27.53 22.68
C VAL A 52 -38.30 -28.99 22.30
N ARG A 53 -38.47 -29.30 21.01
CA ARG A 53 -38.22 -30.63 20.47
C ARG A 53 -36.81 -30.75 19.94
N ASP A 54 -36.25 -31.95 19.99
CA ASP A 54 -34.98 -32.23 19.35
C ASP A 54 -35.16 -32.26 17.82
N VAL A 55 -34.08 -31.93 17.10
CA VAL A 55 -33.98 -32.24 15.66
C VAL A 55 -34.12 -33.74 15.44
N SER A 56 -33.59 -34.59 16.33
CA SER A 56 -33.76 -36.05 16.21
C SER A 56 -35.23 -36.48 16.22
N ASP A 57 -36.11 -35.73 16.89
CA ASP A 57 -37.54 -36.04 16.99
C ASP A 57 -38.27 -35.80 15.66
N ILE A 58 -37.72 -34.93 14.79
CA ILE A 58 -38.27 -34.65 13.44
C ILE A 58 -37.54 -35.41 12.34
N THR A 59 -36.31 -35.90 12.59
CA THR A 59 -35.54 -36.66 11.60
C THR A 59 -35.63 -38.16 11.81
N GLY A 60 -35.93 -38.64 13.02
CA GLY A 60 -35.82 -40.05 13.40
C GLY A 60 -34.38 -40.57 13.45
N PHE A 61 -33.39 -39.68 13.41
CA PHE A 61 -31.98 -40.05 13.28
C PHE A 61 -31.14 -39.46 14.43
N PRO A 62 -30.29 -40.26 15.11
CA PRO A 62 -29.52 -39.82 16.26
C PRO A 62 -28.35 -38.90 15.88
N GLU A 63 -27.79 -38.20 16.87
CA GLU A 63 -26.52 -37.48 16.70
C GLU A 63 -25.35 -38.48 16.50
N MET A 64 -24.49 -38.23 15.51
CA MET A 64 -23.32 -39.07 15.18
C MET A 64 -22.16 -38.23 14.64
N MET A 65 -20.95 -38.81 14.61
CA MET A 65 -19.70 -38.15 14.20
C MET A 65 -19.50 -36.82 14.93
N ASP A 66 -19.65 -36.84 16.26
CA ASP A 66 -19.51 -35.68 17.14
C ASP A 66 -20.38 -34.48 16.73
N GLY A 67 -21.56 -34.76 16.15
CA GLY A 67 -22.54 -33.75 15.76
C GLY A 67 -22.34 -33.14 14.37
N ARG A 68 -21.34 -33.58 13.60
CA ARG A 68 -21.01 -33.04 12.26
C ARG A 68 -22.12 -33.16 11.22
N VAL A 69 -22.97 -34.19 11.33
CA VAL A 69 -23.99 -34.52 10.31
C VAL A 69 -25.43 -34.37 10.79
N LYS A 70 -25.65 -33.87 12.01
CA LYS A 70 -26.96 -33.94 12.68
C LYS A 70 -28.10 -33.19 11.97
N THR A 71 -27.79 -32.10 11.26
CA THR A 71 -28.80 -31.33 10.51
C THR A 71 -28.79 -31.60 9.01
N LEU A 72 -27.82 -32.38 8.51
CA LEU A 72 -27.69 -32.74 7.09
C LEU A 72 -28.64 -33.88 6.72
N HIS A 73 -29.93 -33.67 6.98
CA HIS A 73 -30.96 -34.69 6.85
C HIS A 73 -32.13 -34.20 5.97
N PRO A 74 -32.74 -35.06 5.13
CA PRO A 74 -33.90 -34.70 4.32
C PRO A 74 -35.10 -34.22 5.14
N GLY A 75 -35.29 -34.71 6.37
CA GLY A 75 -36.33 -34.22 7.28
C GLY A 75 -36.18 -32.74 7.67
N VAL A 76 -34.94 -32.24 7.77
CA VAL A 76 -34.66 -30.82 8.02
C VAL A 76 -34.70 -30.03 6.72
N HIS A 77 -33.92 -30.46 5.72
CA HIS A 77 -33.79 -29.72 4.47
C HIS A 77 -35.07 -29.74 3.63
N GLY A 78 -35.86 -30.81 3.68
CA GLY A 78 -37.18 -30.88 3.07
C GLY A 78 -38.16 -29.91 3.72
N GLY A 79 -38.14 -29.80 5.05
CA GLY A 79 -38.93 -28.81 5.79
C GLY A 79 -38.57 -27.36 5.46
N LEU A 80 -37.30 -27.10 5.11
CA LEU A 80 -36.81 -25.78 4.69
C LEU A 80 -37.02 -25.50 3.19
N LEU A 81 -36.87 -26.49 2.31
CA LEU A 81 -36.82 -26.29 0.84
C LEU A 81 -38.14 -26.53 0.12
N ALA A 82 -39.11 -27.17 0.76
CA ALA A 82 -40.38 -27.45 0.11
C ALA A 82 -41.14 -26.16 -0.24
N ARG A 83 -41.32 -25.95 -1.55
CA ARG A 83 -42.27 -24.98 -2.09
C ARG A 83 -43.70 -25.36 -1.73
N ARG A 84 -44.35 -24.52 -0.94
CA ARG A 84 -45.69 -24.82 -0.37
C ARG A 84 -46.83 -24.54 -1.34
N ASP A 85 -46.55 -23.82 -2.41
CA ASP A 85 -47.45 -23.59 -3.54
C ASP A 85 -47.41 -24.71 -4.59
N THR A 86 -46.56 -25.73 -4.39
CA THR A 86 -46.38 -26.85 -5.31
C THR A 86 -47.00 -28.12 -4.73
N PRO A 87 -48.14 -28.62 -5.26
CA PRO A 87 -48.84 -29.78 -4.71
C PRO A 87 -47.96 -31.03 -4.58
N ASP A 88 -47.08 -31.30 -5.55
CA ASP A 88 -46.18 -32.47 -5.54
C ASP A 88 -45.16 -32.41 -4.39
N HIS A 89 -44.68 -31.21 -4.04
CA HIS A 89 -43.79 -31.03 -2.90
C HIS A 89 -44.53 -31.33 -1.58
N MET A 90 -45.76 -30.82 -1.44
CA MET A 90 -46.58 -31.06 -0.25
C MET A 90 -46.96 -32.55 -0.11
N ALA A 91 -47.27 -33.21 -1.23
CA ALA A 91 -47.53 -34.65 -1.26
C ALA A 91 -46.29 -35.45 -0.84
N SER A 92 -45.11 -35.08 -1.35
CA SER A 92 -43.83 -35.71 -0.99
C SER A 92 -43.49 -35.52 0.49
N MET A 93 -43.68 -34.32 1.04
CA MET A 93 -43.48 -34.07 2.47
C MET A 93 -44.38 -34.96 3.32
N LYS A 94 -45.66 -35.05 2.97
CA LYS A 94 -46.63 -35.89 3.68
C LYS A 94 -46.29 -37.37 3.59
N ALA A 95 -45.84 -37.85 2.44
CA ALA A 95 -45.48 -39.26 2.23
C ALA A 95 -44.24 -39.70 3.03
N HIS A 96 -43.38 -38.75 3.42
CA HIS A 96 -42.13 -38.99 4.13
C HIS A 96 -42.11 -38.39 5.54
N ASP A 97 -43.28 -38.03 6.10
CA ASP A 97 -43.43 -37.44 7.43
C ASP A 97 -42.56 -36.20 7.69
N ILE A 98 -42.28 -35.43 6.64
CA ILE A 98 -41.47 -34.21 6.71
C ILE A 98 -42.37 -33.05 7.13
N VAL A 99 -41.98 -32.36 8.21
CA VAL A 99 -42.72 -31.21 8.75
C VAL A 99 -42.19 -29.89 8.17
N GLU A 100 -43.09 -28.93 7.97
CA GLU A 100 -42.73 -27.58 7.55
C GLU A 100 -41.90 -26.86 8.62
N ILE A 101 -40.90 -26.09 8.19
CA ILE A 101 -40.16 -25.14 9.03
C ILE A 101 -40.40 -23.74 8.43
N ASP A 102 -40.90 -22.81 9.25
CA ASP A 102 -41.29 -21.46 8.81
C ASP A 102 -40.23 -20.41 9.12
N LEU A 103 -39.47 -20.64 10.20
CA LEU A 103 -38.40 -19.77 10.63
C LEU A 103 -37.15 -20.59 10.93
N LEU A 104 -36.00 -20.15 10.42
CA LEU A 104 -34.69 -20.68 10.75
C LEU A 104 -33.91 -19.59 11.47
N TYR A 105 -33.41 -19.85 12.68
CA TYR A 105 -32.48 -18.97 13.38
C TYR A 105 -31.16 -19.68 13.66
N VAL A 106 -30.12 -19.28 12.93
CA VAL A 106 -28.80 -19.90 13.00
C VAL A 106 -27.71 -18.83 12.99
N ASN A 107 -26.81 -18.87 13.97
CA ASN A 107 -25.52 -18.21 13.87
C ASN A 107 -24.41 -19.27 13.76
N LEU A 108 -23.41 -18.98 12.93
CA LEU A 108 -22.37 -19.93 12.53
C LEU A 108 -21.39 -20.20 13.66
N TYR A 109 -20.63 -21.29 13.55
CA TYR A 109 -19.52 -21.54 14.46
C TYR A 109 -18.49 -20.41 14.38
N PRO A 110 -17.78 -20.12 15.50
CA PRO A 110 -16.97 -18.94 15.63
C PRO A 110 -15.58 -19.13 14.97
N PHE A 111 -15.56 -19.56 13.70
CA PHE A 111 -14.32 -19.79 12.95
C PHE A 111 -13.45 -18.54 12.94
N GLU A 112 -14.01 -17.37 12.60
CA GLU A 112 -13.23 -16.13 12.53
C GLU A 112 -12.62 -15.76 13.90
N ALA A 113 -13.35 -15.99 15.00
CA ALA A 113 -12.84 -15.75 16.34
C ALA A 113 -11.78 -16.79 16.77
N THR A 114 -11.95 -18.04 16.36
CA THR A 114 -11.00 -19.15 16.62
C THR A 114 -9.65 -18.87 15.95
N VAL A 115 -9.68 -18.40 14.70
CA VAL A 115 -8.50 -17.95 13.96
C VAL A 115 -7.88 -16.72 14.62
N ALA A 116 -8.69 -15.72 14.99
CA ALA A 116 -8.20 -14.51 15.66
C ALA A 116 -7.52 -14.79 17.02
N ALA A 117 -7.93 -15.86 17.70
CA ALA A 117 -7.31 -16.32 18.94
C ALA A 117 -5.97 -17.04 18.74
N GLY A 118 -5.55 -17.29 17.49
CA GLY A 118 -4.31 -18.02 17.18
C GLY A 118 -4.40 -19.51 17.49
N SER A 119 -5.60 -20.09 17.41
CA SER A 119 -5.82 -21.50 17.74
C SER A 119 -5.07 -22.42 16.76
N PRO A 120 -4.68 -23.64 17.21
CA PRO A 120 -4.08 -24.65 16.35
C PRO A 120 -4.91 -24.97 15.09
N TRP A 121 -4.26 -25.55 14.09
CA TRP A 121 -4.87 -25.97 12.83
C TRP A 121 -6.12 -26.84 13.06
N ASP A 122 -6.00 -27.91 13.85
CA ASP A 122 -7.10 -28.85 14.10
C ASP A 122 -8.30 -28.15 14.75
N ASP A 123 -8.08 -27.27 15.72
CA ASP A 123 -9.15 -26.50 16.39
C ASP A 123 -9.86 -25.55 15.40
N CYS A 124 -9.12 -24.94 14.49
CA CYS A 124 -9.71 -24.11 13.43
C CYS A 124 -10.55 -24.96 12.46
N ILE A 125 -10.07 -26.15 12.09
CA ILE A 125 -10.78 -27.10 11.22
C ILE A 125 -12.09 -27.58 11.86
N GLU A 126 -12.07 -27.92 13.16
CA GLU A 126 -13.29 -28.33 13.88
C GLU A 126 -14.34 -27.20 13.96
N ASN A 127 -13.91 -25.93 13.91
CA ASN A 127 -14.81 -24.78 13.94
C ASN A 127 -15.35 -24.35 12.56
N ILE A 128 -15.08 -25.12 11.49
CA ILE A 128 -15.71 -24.93 10.18
C ILE A 128 -17.11 -25.55 10.21
N ASP A 129 -18.14 -24.70 10.20
CA ASP A 129 -19.54 -25.14 10.22
C ASP A 129 -19.99 -25.64 8.85
N ILE A 130 -20.53 -26.86 8.79
CA ILE A 130 -21.12 -27.44 7.59
C ILE A 130 -22.65 -27.34 7.61
N GLY A 131 -23.26 -27.71 8.75
CA GLY A 131 -24.71 -27.77 8.90
C GLY A 131 -25.37 -26.39 8.88
N GLY A 132 -24.75 -25.39 9.53
CA GLY A 132 -25.23 -24.02 9.58
C GLY A 132 -25.36 -23.39 8.20
N PRO A 133 -24.28 -23.28 7.40
CA PRO A 133 -24.35 -22.74 6.04
C PRO A 133 -25.30 -23.52 5.13
N ALA A 134 -25.38 -24.85 5.26
CA ALA A 134 -26.31 -25.66 4.49
C ALA A 134 -27.78 -25.28 4.78
N MET A 135 -28.16 -25.17 6.07
CA MET A 135 -29.51 -24.76 6.47
C MET A 135 -29.81 -23.31 6.08
N LEU A 136 -28.87 -22.39 6.31
CA LEU A 136 -29.00 -20.98 5.96
C LEU A 136 -29.28 -20.80 4.46
N ARG A 137 -28.51 -21.47 3.60
CA ARG A 137 -28.70 -21.44 2.15
C ARG A 137 -30.03 -22.08 1.73
N ALA A 138 -30.42 -23.19 2.37
CA ALA A 138 -31.69 -23.85 2.12
C ALA A 138 -32.89 -22.93 2.42
N ALA A 139 -32.92 -22.33 3.62
CA ALA A 139 -33.96 -21.39 4.02
C ALA A 139 -33.99 -20.14 3.12
N SER A 140 -32.82 -19.58 2.81
CA SER A 140 -32.70 -18.40 1.92
C SER A 140 -33.20 -18.67 0.50
N LYS A 141 -32.92 -19.86 -0.04
CA LYS A 141 -33.44 -20.28 -1.35
C LYS A 141 -34.97 -20.31 -1.36
N ASN A 142 -35.59 -20.76 -0.26
CA ASN A 142 -37.03 -20.89 -0.13
C ASN A 142 -37.67 -19.70 0.63
N HIS A 143 -37.12 -18.50 0.48
CA HIS A 143 -37.60 -17.28 1.15
C HIS A 143 -39.04 -16.89 0.80
N GLU A 144 -39.66 -17.50 -0.21
CA GLU A 144 -41.10 -17.36 -0.44
C GLU A 144 -41.92 -17.87 0.74
N PHE A 145 -41.39 -18.83 1.52
CA PHE A 145 -42.09 -19.47 2.64
C PHE A 145 -41.32 -19.47 3.96
N VAL A 146 -40.00 -19.30 3.94
CA VAL A 146 -39.16 -19.43 5.14
C VAL A 146 -38.46 -18.11 5.49
N ALA A 147 -38.59 -17.67 6.74
CA ALA A 147 -37.83 -16.54 7.28
C ALA A 147 -36.50 -17.05 7.87
N VAL A 148 -35.37 -16.58 7.32
CA VAL A 148 -34.03 -16.96 7.77
C VAL A 148 -33.40 -15.84 8.59
N CYS A 149 -32.91 -16.15 9.79
CA CYS A 149 -32.30 -15.19 10.71
C CYS A 149 -30.88 -15.62 11.01
N THR A 150 -29.91 -14.71 10.84
CA THR A 150 -28.49 -14.97 11.11
C THR A 150 -27.99 -14.36 12.42
N ASP A 151 -28.75 -13.40 12.96
CA ASP A 151 -28.45 -12.70 14.22
C ASP A 151 -29.74 -12.26 14.94
N ALA A 152 -29.55 -11.67 16.12
CA ALA A 152 -30.63 -11.21 16.98
C ALA A 152 -31.50 -10.12 16.33
N GLU A 153 -30.91 -9.25 15.50
CA GLU A 153 -31.64 -8.17 14.82
C GLU A 153 -32.57 -8.72 13.74
N ASP A 154 -32.14 -9.75 13.01
CA ASP A 154 -32.98 -10.45 12.06
C ASP A 154 -34.20 -11.07 12.73
N LEU A 155 -33.98 -11.74 13.86
CA LEU A 155 -35.06 -12.37 14.62
C LEU A 155 -36.00 -11.33 15.24
N ALA A 156 -35.47 -10.21 15.74
CA ALA A 156 -36.29 -9.11 16.26
C ALA A 156 -37.20 -8.53 15.16
N ALA A 157 -36.69 -8.37 13.93
CA ALA A 157 -37.50 -7.93 12.80
C ALA A 157 -38.61 -8.94 12.43
N ALA A 158 -38.31 -10.25 12.48
CA ALA A 158 -39.30 -11.29 12.24
C ALA A 158 -40.38 -11.32 13.34
N LEU A 159 -39.99 -11.24 14.61
CA LEU A 159 -40.92 -11.18 15.75
C LEU A 159 -41.83 -9.96 15.69
N ALA A 160 -41.31 -8.80 15.25
CA ALA A 160 -42.11 -7.60 15.06
C ALA A 160 -43.22 -7.83 14.01
N GLU A 161 -42.89 -8.40 12.86
CA GLU A 161 -43.92 -8.71 11.84
C GLU A 161 -44.88 -9.81 12.29
N ILE A 162 -44.42 -10.85 13.01
CA ILE A 162 -45.30 -11.88 13.59
C ILE A 162 -46.32 -11.24 14.53
N ALA A 163 -45.89 -10.30 15.37
CA ALA A 163 -46.74 -9.61 16.31
C ALA A 163 -47.76 -8.68 15.63
N GLU A 164 -47.36 -7.94 14.59
CA GLU A 164 -48.20 -6.96 13.91
C GLU A 164 -49.12 -7.58 12.86
N LYS A 165 -48.61 -8.55 12.09
CA LYS A 165 -49.23 -9.05 10.85
C LYS A 165 -49.65 -10.53 10.93
N GLY A 166 -49.34 -11.22 12.03
CA GLY A 166 -49.63 -12.65 12.22
C GLY A 166 -48.69 -13.60 11.47
N GLY A 167 -47.60 -13.08 10.90
CA GLY A 167 -46.61 -13.85 10.14
C GLY A 167 -45.52 -12.95 9.59
N THR A 168 -44.62 -13.51 8.79
CA THR A 168 -43.60 -12.71 8.09
C THR A 168 -44.10 -12.30 6.72
N THR A 169 -43.68 -11.14 6.21
CA THR A 169 -43.97 -10.68 4.84
C THR A 169 -42.93 -11.18 3.85
N LEU A 170 -43.30 -11.24 2.57
CA LEU A 170 -42.36 -11.61 1.50
C LEU A 170 -41.21 -10.61 1.41
N ALA A 171 -41.48 -9.32 1.64
CA ALA A 171 -40.48 -8.27 1.64
C ALA A 171 -39.40 -8.50 2.70
N LEU A 172 -39.80 -8.83 3.94
CA LEU A 172 -38.85 -9.18 5.00
C LEU A 172 -38.05 -10.42 4.65
N ARG A 173 -38.71 -11.52 4.24
CA ARG A 173 -38.02 -12.78 3.91
C ARG A 173 -37.00 -12.62 2.78
N LYS A 174 -37.31 -11.83 1.74
CA LYS A 174 -36.36 -11.50 0.66
C LYS A 174 -35.12 -10.75 1.18
N ARG A 175 -35.32 -9.75 2.03
CA ARG A 175 -34.23 -8.98 2.64
C ARG A 175 -33.33 -9.88 3.49
N LEU A 176 -33.94 -10.71 4.33
CA LEU A 176 -33.26 -11.67 5.19
C LEU A 176 -32.46 -12.71 4.39
N ALA A 177 -33.02 -13.24 3.30
CA ALA A 177 -32.33 -14.18 2.42
C ALA A 177 -31.12 -13.54 1.71
N ALA A 178 -31.27 -12.32 1.21
CA ALA A 178 -30.16 -11.58 0.59
C ALA A 178 -29.01 -11.33 1.60
N LYS A 179 -29.35 -10.89 2.81
CA LYS A 179 -28.37 -10.73 3.92
C LYS A 179 -27.68 -12.05 4.25
N THR A 180 -28.43 -13.14 4.32
CA THR A 180 -27.90 -14.46 4.67
C THR A 180 -26.89 -14.98 3.66
N TYR A 181 -27.15 -14.84 2.35
CA TYR A 181 -26.18 -15.20 1.31
C TYR A 181 -24.89 -14.36 1.41
N ALA A 182 -25.00 -13.06 1.71
CA ALA A 182 -23.83 -12.23 1.94
C ALA A 182 -23.04 -12.68 3.18
N ARG A 183 -23.72 -13.08 4.27
CA ARG A 183 -23.06 -13.58 5.48
C ARG A 183 -22.31 -14.89 5.22
N THR A 184 -22.90 -15.85 4.53
CA THR A 184 -22.23 -17.11 4.19
C THR A 184 -21.06 -16.88 3.23
N ALA A 185 -21.19 -15.96 2.26
CA ALA A 185 -20.08 -15.60 1.37
C ALA A 185 -18.89 -14.99 2.14
N ALA A 186 -19.14 -14.15 3.14
CA ALA A 186 -18.09 -13.61 4.00
C ALA A 186 -17.44 -14.68 4.89
N TYR A 187 -18.22 -15.65 5.39
CA TYR A 187 -17.71 -16.77 6.17
C TYR A 187 -16.80 -17.69 5.34
N ASP A 188 -17.23 -18.07 4.14
CA ASP A 188 -16.45 -18.90 3.22
C ASP A 188 -15.19 -18.17 2.75
N ALA A 189 -15.24 -16.84 2.57
CA ALA A 189 -14.07 -16.02 2.27
C ALA A 189 -13.03 -16.06 3.40
N ALA A 190 -13.46 -16.00 4.67
CA ALA A 190 -12.56 -16.10 5.82
C ALA A 190 -11.88 -17.48 5.88
N ILE A 191 -12.64 -18.57 5.69
CA ILE A 191 -12.10 -19.94 5.67
C ILE A 191 -11.10 -20.12 4.53
N SER A 192 -11.48 -19.75 3.31
CA SER A 192 -10.64 -19.89 2.12
C SER A 192 -9.33 -19.12 2.26
N ASN A 193 -9.40 -17.85 2.69
CA ASN A 193 -8.21 -17.02 2.87
C ASN A 193 -7.29 -17.56 3.97
N TRP A 194 -7.83 -18.05 5.09
CA TRP A 194 -7.04 -18.67 6.15
C TRP A 194 -6.33 -19.95 5.67
N LEU A 195 -7.05 -20.85 4.98
CA LEU A 195 -6.47 -22.09 4.45
C LEU A 195 -5.28 -21.81 3.51
N PHE A 196 -5.43 -20.89 2.55
CA PHE A 196 -4.33 -20.53 1.64
C PHE A 196 -3.15 -19.87 2.37
N ALA A 197 -3.42 -19.09 3.42
CA ALA A 197 -2.36 -18.52 4.25
C ALA A 197 -1.55 -19.61 4.98
N GLN A 198 -2.22 -20.63 5.52
CA GLN A 198 -1.54 -21.77 6.17
C GLN A 198 -0.72 -22.62 5.19
N LEU A 199 -1.15 -22.69 3.92
CA LEU A 199 -0.43 -23.39 2.85
C LEU A 199 0.73 -22.56 2.26
N GLY A 200 0.85 -21.29 2.62
CA GLY A 200 1.84 -20.37 2.04
C GLY A 200 1.55 -20.02 0.57
N GLU A 201 0.30 -20.12 0.13
CA GLU A 201 -0.10 -19.82 -1.25
C GLU A 201 -0.48 -18.34 -1.40
N GLU A 202 0.44 -17.55 -1.95
CA GLU A 202 0.26 -16.09 -2.08
C GLU A 202 -0.77 -15.70 -3.16
N ALA A 203 -0.84 -16.48 -4.24
CA ALA A 203 -1.66 -16.20 -5.43
C ALA A 203 -2.59 -17.38 -5.79
N PRO A 204 -3.62 -17.66 -4.96
CA PRO A 204 -4.53 -18.78 -5.19
C PRO A 204 -5.38 -18.57 -6.44
N ALA A 205 -5.79 -19.68 -7.05
CA ALA A 205 -6.63 -19.68 -8.25
C ALA A 205 -7.97 -18.93 -8.07
N TRP A 206 -8.47 -18.86 -6.83
CA TRP A 206 -9.67 -18.10 -6.45
C TRP A 206 -9.37 -17.20 -5.26
N ARG A 207 -9.69 -15.90 -5.38
CA ARG A 207 -9.57 -14.94 -4.29
C ARG A 207 -10.94 -14.39 -3.92
N ALA A 208 -11.29 -14.47 -2.64
CA ALA A 208 -12.55 -13.96 -2.10
C ALA A 208 -12.28 -12.78 -1.15
N VAL A 209 -13.08 -11.72 -1.28
CA VAL A 209 -13.06 -10.55 -0.40
C VAL A 209 -14.45 -10.42 0.24
N GLY A 210 -14.51 -10.55 1.56
CA GLY A 210 -15.74 -10.46 2.35
C GLY A 210 -15.68 -9.33 3.37
N GLY A 211 -16.85 -8.90 3.84
CA GLY A 211 -16.94 -7.93 4.93
C GLY A 211 -18.36 -7.72 5.44
N LYS A 212 -18.47 -7.18 6.65
CA LYS A 212 -19.73 -6.78 7.29
C LYS A 212 -19.89 -5.27 7.21
N LEU A 213 -21.07 -4.80 6.83
CA LEU A 213 -21.38 -3.37 6.83
C LEU A 213 -21.19 -2.80 8.25
N LYS A 214 -20.35 -1.77 8.39
CA LYS A 214 -20.21 -0.98 9.62
C LYS A 214 -21.15 0.22 9.61
N GLN A 215 -21.21 0.94 8.50
CA GLN A 215 -22.13 2.07 8.31
C GLN A 215 -22.33 2.39 6.82
N SER A 216 -23.52 2.84 6.45
CA SER A 216 -23.73 3.58 5.19
C SER A 216 -23.04 4.93 5.27
N LEU A 217 -22.59 5.47 4.13
CA LEU A 217 -22.00 6.80 4.08
C LEU A 217 -22.92 7.73 3.29
N ARG A 218 -22.87 9.03 3.63
CA ARG A 218 -23.69 10.05 2.97
C ARG A 218 -23.48 10.09 1.45
N TYR A 219 -22.22 9.93 1.02
CA TYR A 219 -21.79 9.80 -0.37
C TYR A 219 -20.35 9.25 -0.39
N GLY A 220 -19.84 8.92 -1.57
CA GLY A 220 -18.47 8.45 -1.81
C GLY A 220 -17.44 9.57 -1.81
N GLU A 221 -16.44 9.50 -2.70
CA GLU A 221 -15.46 10.57 -2.84
C GLU A 221 -16.12 11.89 -3.29
N ASN A 222 -17.17 11.77 -4.12
CA ASN A 222 -17.97 12.88 -4.62
C ASN A 222 -19.47 12.73 -4.29
N PRO A 223 -20.23 13.83 -4.16
CA PRO A 223 -21.63 13.81 -3.70
C PRO A 223 -22.62 12.94 -4.50
N HIS A 224 -22.35 12.68 -5.77
CA HIS A 224 -23.22 11.88 -6.64
C HIS A 224 -22.98 10.36 -6.51
N GLN A 225 -21.93 9.95 -5.78
CA GLN A 225 -21.57 8.55 -5.60
C GLN A 225 -22.18 8.04 -4.28
N GLN A 226 -22.80 6.86 -4.30
CA GLN A 226 -23.22 6.18 -3.07
C GLN A 226 -22.05 5.42 -2.48
N ALA A 227 -21.95 5.35 -1.14
CA ALA A 227 -20.88 4.62 -0.48
C ALA A 227 -21.31 4.02 0.86
N ALA A 228 -20.52 3.05 1.31
CA ALA A 228 -20.69 2.36 2.58
C ALA A 228 -19.31 1.87 3.05
N PHE A 229 -19.14 1.75 4.36
CA PHE A 229 -17.92 1.26 4.98
C PHE A 229 -18.13 -0.14 5.54
N TYR A 230 -17.27 -1.08 5.15
CA TYR A 230 -17.31 -2.47 5.55
C TYR A 230 -16.06 -2.84 6.35
N VAL A 231 -16.21 -3.72 7.34
CA VAL A 231 -15.11 -4.32 8.10
C VAL A 231 -14.91 -5.76 7.66
N ASN A 232 -13.65 -6.18 7.52
CA ASN A 232 -13.27 -7.51 7.02
C ASN A 232 -12.93 -8.51 8.14
N GLY A 233 -12.92 -8.08 9.41
CA GLY A 233 -12.58 -8.92 10.56
C GLY A 233 -11.14 -8.73 11.07
N ASP A 234 -10.30 -7.95 10.39
CA ASP A 234 -8.95 -7.65 10.84
C ASP A 234 -8.97 -6.86 12.16
N ASN A 235 -8.20 -7.30 13.16
CA ASN A 235 -8.06 -6.59 14.44
C ASN A 235 -6.91 -5.56 14.42
N ARG A 236 -6.70 -4.88 13.28
CA ARG A 236 -5.69 -3.84 13.13
C ARG A 236 -6.22 -2.52 13.73
N PRO A 237 -5.53 -1.91 14.72
CA PRO A 237 -5.94 -0.61 15.24
C PRO A 237 -5.97 0.44 14.13
N GLY A 238 -7.09 1.15 13.97
CA GLY A 238 -7.23 2.16 12.93
C GLY A 238 -8.68 2.59 12.73
N VAL A 239 -8.98 3.17 11.57
CA VAL A 239 -10.31 3.73 11.25
C VAL A 239 -11.46 2.71 11.39
N ALA A 240 -11.17 1.43 11.21
CA ALA A 240 -12.12 0.34 11.39
C ALA A 240 -12.46 0.03 12.86
N SER A 241 -11.56 0.32 13.81
CA SER A 241 -11.72 -0.01 15.23
C SER A 241 -12.00 1.21 16.13
N VAL A 242 -11.90 2.43 15.59
CA VAL A 242 -12.01 3.65 16.41
C VAL A 242 -13.38 3.81 17.08
N ARG A 243 -13.34 4.38 18.29
CA ARG A 243 -14.48 5.00 18.97
C ARG A 243 -14.49 6.49 18.66
N GLN A 244 -15.55 6.97 18.01
CA GLN A 244 -15.77 8.40 17.81
C GLN A 244 -16.36 9.01 19.09
N VAL A 245 -15.62 9.92 19.72
CA VAL A 245 -16.01 10.53 21.01
C VAL A 245 -16.60 11.93 20.87
N GLN A 246 -16.41 12.56 19.72
CA GLN A 246 -16.94 13.88 19.39
C GLN A 246 -17.14 14.03 17.89
N GLY A 247 -18.05 14.93 17.50
CA GLY A 247 -18.19 15.43 16.12
C GLY A 247 -19.28 14.75 15.29
N LYS A 248 -19.39 15.19 14.03
CA LYS A 248 -20.35 14.64 13.04
C LYS A 248 -19.94 13.27 12.54
N GLU A 249 -20.87 12.55 11.91
CA GLU A 249 -20.57 11.34 11.14
C GLU A 249 -19.40 11.52 10.16
N LEU A 250 -18.58 10.48 10.01
CA LEU A 250 -17.43 10.44 9.10
C LEU A 250 -17.89 10.27 7.65
N SER A 251 -17.33 11.08 6.75
CA SER A 251 -17.49 10.91 5.30
C SER A 251 -16.51 9.87 4.74
N TYR A 252 -16.69 9.46 3.47
CA TYR A 252 -15.75 8.59 2.75
C TYR A 252 -14.32 9.16 2.78
N ASN A 253 -14.16 10.45 2.46
CA ASN A 253 -12.85 11.10 2.46
C ASN A 253 -12.26 11.21 3.88
N ASN A 254 -13.11 11.42 4.91
CA ASN A 254 -12.63 11.40 6.29
C ASN A 254 -12.06 10.02 6.64
N LEU A 255 -12.72 8.92 6.25
CA LEU A 255 -12.21 7.57 6.51
C LEU A 255 -10.87 7.34 5.80
N ASN A 256 -10.79 7.68 4.51
CA ASN A 256 -9.58 7.51 3.71
C ASN A 256 -8.39 8.35 4.21
N ASP A 257 -8.62 9.62 4.55
CA ASP A 257 -7.57 10.50 5.06
C ASP A 257 -7.15 10.12 6.50
N THR A 258 -8.09 9.64 7.32
CA THR A 258 -7.78 9.14 8.68
C THR A 258 -6.93 7.89 8.62
N ASP A 259 -7.24 6.95 7.73
CA ASP A 259 -6.45 5.74 7.52
C ASP A 259 -5.02 6.09 7.10
N ALA A 260 -4.86 6.94 6.07
CA ALA A 260 -3.56 7.40 5.62
C ALA A 260 -2.75 8.13 6.73
N ALA A 261 -3.42 8.94 7.56
CA ALA A 261 -2.78 9.67 8.64
C ALA A 261 -2.30 8.73 9.75
N TYR A 262 -3.13 7.77 10.12
CA TYR A 262 -2.85 6.87 11.24
C TYR A 262 -1.81 5.81 10.89
N GLU A 263 -1.84 5.28 9.67
CA GLU A 263 -0.80 4.38 9.15
C GLU A 263 0.56 5.07 9.07
N LEU A 264 0.61 6.34 8.66
CA LEU A 264 1.86 7.12 8.62
C LEU A 264 2.39 7.44 10.01
N VAL A 265 1.56 7.93 10.94
CA VAL A 265 2.05 8.31 12.27
C VAL A 265 2.55 7.10 13.07
N ALA A 266 2.04 5.90 12.78
CA ALA A 266 2.46 4.65 13.39
C ALA A 266 3.85 4.16 12.96
N GLU A 267 4.46 4.75 11.90
CA GLU A 267 5.85 4.46 11.52
C GLU A 267 6.87 4.91 12.59
N PHE A 268 6.44 5.74 13.56
CA PHE A 268 7.27 6.32 14.60
C PHE A 268 6.90 5.76 15.98
N ASP A 269 7.90 5.14 16.63
CA ASP A 269 7.71 4.48 17.92
C ASP A 269 7.35 5.51 19.01
N PRO A 270 6.16 5.38 19.66
CA PRO A 270 5.76 6.28 20.72
C PRO A 270 6.66 6.18 21.96
N ALA A 271 7.45 5.11 22.15
CA ALA A 271 8.45 5.05 23.21
C ALA A 271 9.65 5.97 22.93
N GLU A 272 9.99 6.19 21.66
CA GLU A 272 11.12 7.03 21.26
C GLU A 272 10.75 8.52 21.20
N SER A 273 9.63 8.87 20.57
CA SER A 273 9.24 10.27 20.35
C SER A 273 7.73 10.47 20.19
N ALA A 274 7.26 11.69 20.47
CA ALA A 274 5.93 12.10 20.02
C ALA A 274 6.00 12.42 18.53
N ALA A 275 5.04 11.94 17.76
CA ALA A 275 4.93 12.18 16.33
C ALA A 275 3.52 12.65 15.98
N VAL A 276 3.44 13.61 15.07
CA VAL A 276 2.20 14.12 14.50
C VAL A 276 2.30 14.12 12.98
N ALA A 277 1.26 13.60 12.33
CA ALA A 277 1.08 13.66 10.89
C ALA A 277 -0.20 14.43 10.55
N ILE A 278 -0.09 15.40 9.65
CA ILE A 278 -1.22 16.18 9.13
C ILE A 278 -1.43 15.79 7.67
N ILE A 279 -2.59 15.21 7.37
CA ILE A 279 -2.97 14.69 6.04
C ILE A 279 -4.07 15.55 5.43
N LYS A 280 -4.02 15.69 4.11
CA LYS A 280 -5.14 16.18 3.30
C LYS A 280 -5.16 15.46 1.95
N HIS A 281 -6.30 14.91 1.57
CA HIS A 281 -6.45 14.12 0.32
C HIS A 281 -5.41 13.00 0.21
N ALA A 282 -5.31 12.19 1.27
CA ALA A 282 -4.40 11.05 1.44
C ALA A 282 -2.91 11.34 1.22
N ASN A 283 -2.48 12.61 1.35
CA ASN A 283 -1.08 13.02 1.29
C ASN A 283 -0.71 13.86 2.52
N PRO A 284 0.51 13.71 3.07
CA PRO A 284 0.95 14.53 4.18
C PRO A 284 1.28 15.95 3.72
N CYS A 285 0.69 16.94 4.40
CA CYS A 285 1.14 18.34 4.29
C CYS A 285 2.24 18.66 5.31
N GLY A 286 2.30 17.92 6.42
CA GLY A 286 3.38 18.05 7.39
C GLY A 286 3.47 16.87 8.35
N VAL A 287 4.69 16.47 8.70
CA VAL A 287 4.97 15.43 9.69
C VAL A 287 6.14 15.90 10.55
N ALA A 288 6.07 15.69 11.86
CA ALA A 288 7.19 16.02 12.73
C ALA A 288 7.24 15.15 13.99
N LEU A 289 8.46 15.01 14.51
CA LEU A 289 8.76 14.51 15.83
C LEU A 289 8.90 15.66 16.83
N GLY A 290 8.64 15.38 18.10
CA GLY A 290 8.81 16.33 19.21
C GLY A 290 8.96 15.64 20.55
N VAL A 291 9.35 16.40 21.58
CA VAL A 291 9.48 15.85 22.95
C VAL A 291 8.11 15.57 23.57
N ASN A 292 7.09 16.30 23.12
CA ASN A 292 5.69 16.13 23.46
C ASN A 292 4.80 16.36 22.23
N VAL A 293 3.51 16.07 22.40
CA VAL A 293 2.52 16.11 21.32
C VAL A 293 2.33 17.53 20.78
N LEU A 294 2.32 18.54 21.66
CA LEU A 294 2.16 19.94 21.27
C LEU A 294 3.31 20.41 20.36
N GLU A 295 4.57 20.13 20.74
CA GLU A 295 5.73 20.50 19.95
C GLU A 295 5.71 19.81 18.58
N ALA A 296 5.43 18.50 18.56
CA ALA A 296 5.32 17.74 17.30
C ALA A 296 4.23 18.32 16.39
N TYR A 297 3.07 18.70 16.95
CA TYR A 297 2.00 19.34 16.19
C TYR A 297 2.43 20.69 15.60
N GLN A 298 3.01 21.59 16.40
CA GLN A 298 3.44 22.91 15.94
C GLN A 298 4.48 22.80 14.82
N ARG A 299 5.41 21.84 14.95
CA ARG A 299 6.43 21.56 13.93
C ARG A 299 5.81 20.98 12.65
N ALA A 300 4.91 20.00 12.76
CA ALA A 300 4.22 19.45 11.59
C ALA A 300 3.41 20.54 10.85
N LEU A 301 2.70 21.40 11.60
CA LEU A 301 1.93 22.51 11.06
C LEU A 301 2.80 23.53 10.33
N ALA A 302 3.99 23.82 10.84
CA ALA A 302 4.92 24.80 10.25
C ALA A 302 5.46 24.39 8.86
N CYS A 303 5.33 23.11 8.47
CA CYS A 303 5.72 22.66 7.13
C CYS A 303 4.83 23.24 6.02
N ASP A 304 3.50 23.28 6.24
CA ASP A 304 2.51 23.77 5.27
C ASP A 304 1.19 24.11 5.99
N SER A 305 1.17 25.24 6.70
CA SER A 305 0.03 25.67 7.52
C SER A 305 -1.22 25.97 6.69
N VAL A 306 -1.03 26.37 5.43
CA VAL A 306 -2.12 26.65 4.49
C VAL A 306 -2.83 25.36 4.09
N SER A 307 -2.09 24.32 3.72
CA SER A 307 -2.70 23.03 3.36
C SER A 307 -3.27 22.30 4.57
N ALA A 308 -2.70 22.47 5.77
CA ALA A 308 -3.20 21.87 7.00
C ALA A 308 -4.65 22.28 7.35
N PHE A 309 -5.12 23.42 6.85
CA PHE A 309 -6.50 23.87 7.03
C PHE A 309 -7.50 22.86 6.42
N GLY A 310 -8.37 22.31 7.26
CA GLY A 310 -9.35 21.28 6.91
C GLY A 310 -8.76 19.86 6.79
N GLY A 311 -7.53 19.66 7.27
CA GLY A 311 -6.87 18.36 7.26
C GLY A 311 -7.32 17.41 8.36
N VAL A 312 -6.69 16.24 8.38
CA VAL A 312 -6.77 15.23 9.43
C VAL A 312 -5.45 15.22 10.21
N VAL A 313 -5.53 15.26 11.54
CA VAL A 313 -4.36 15.20 12.43
C VAL A 313 -4.31 13.85 13.11
N ALA A 314 -3.22 13.11 12.92
CA ALA A 314 -2.97 11.84 13.60
C ALA A 314 -1.80 11.99 14.58
N LEU A 315 -1.93 11.37 15.75
CA LEU A 315 -0.94 11.40 16.82
C LEU A 315 -0.52 9.98 17.18
N ASN A 316 0.77 9.74 17.45
CA ASN A 316 1.24 8.42 17.92
C ASN A 316 1.14 8.24 19.44
N ARG A 317 0.89 9.31 20.19
CA ARG A 317 0.76 9.31 21.66
C ARG A 317 -0.61 9.81 22.09
N LYS A 318 -0.91 9.63 23.37
CA LYS A 318 -2.12 10.14 24.04
C LYS A 318 -2.25 11.65 23.82
N LEU A 319 -3.45 12.09 23.49
CA LEU A 319 -3.77 13.51 23.31
C LEU A 319 -4.00 14.19 24.67
N ASP A 320 -3.13 15.15 24.99
CA ASP A 320 -3.26 16.01 26.16
C ASP A 320 -4.03 17.31 25.84
N ARG A 321 -4.39 18.06 26.89
CA ARG A 321 -5.14 19.30 26.77
C ARG A 321 -4.41 20.39 25.99
N ALA A 322 -3.10 20.53 26.17
CA ALA A 322 -2.34 21.62 25.55
C ALA A 322 -2.28 21.45 24.02
N ALA A 323 -2.02 20.21 23.57
CA ALA A 323 -2.11 19.86 22.16
C ALA A 323 -3.55 20.00 21.62
N ALA A 324 -4.56 19.60 22.41
CA ALA A 324 -5.96 19.75 22.03
C ALA A 324 -6.37 21.21 21.79
N GLU A 325 -5.95 22.13 22.66
CA GLU A 325 -6.20 23.57 22.52
C GLU A 325 -5.56 24.10 21.23
N ALA A 326 -4.27 23.79 21.00
CA ALA A 326 -3.56 24.22 19.79
C ALA A 326 -4.20 23.68 18.49
N ILE A 327 -4.59 22.40 18.47
CA ILE A 327 -5.24 21.80 17.29
C ILE A 327 -6.61 22.46 17.03
N ALA A 328 -7.37 22.78 18.07
CA ALA A 328 -8.71 23.35 17.94
C ALA A 328 -8.74 24.84 17.52
N GLU A 329 -7.59 25.52 17.50
CA GLU A 329 -7.46 26.88 16.97
C GLU A 329 -7.58 26.92 15.44
N ILE A 330 -7.13 25.87 14.77
CA ILE A 330 -7.20 25.73 13.31
C ILE A 330 -8.44 24.93 12.94
N PHE A 331 -9.01 25.23 11.77
CA PHE A 331 -10.05 24.37 11.22
C PHE A 331 -9.46 23.00 10.88
N THR A 332 -9.84 21.98 11.64
CA THR A 332 -9.46 20.58 11.43
C THR A 332 -10.74 19.76 11.25
N GLU A 333 -10.74 18.77 10.36
CA GLU A 333 -11.92 17.92 10.13
C GLU A 333 -11.95 16.76 11.13
N VAL A 334 -10.81 16.08 11.31
CA VAL A 334 -10.67 14.87 12.14
C VAL A 334 -9.36 14.90 12.91
N VAL A 335 -9.41 14.44 14.16
CA VAL A 335 -8.23 14.12 14.98
C VAL A 335 -8.32 12.67 15.42
N ILE A 336 -7.23 11.91 15.28
CA ILE A 336 -7.15 10.50 15.70
C ILE A 336 -5.92 10.26 16.58
N ALA A 337 -6.15 9.66 17.75
CA ALA A 337 -5.09 9.31 18.71
C ALA A 337 -5.32 7.90 19.29
N PRO A 338 -4.29 7.26 19.87
CA PRO A 338 -4.46 6.02 20.61
C PRO A 338 -5.40 6.20 21.81
N ASP A 339 -5.29 7.34 22.51
CA ASP A 339 -6.11 7.71 23.67
C ASP A 339 -6.13 9.24 23.85
N ALA A 340 -6.97 9.76 24.75
CA ALA A 340 -7.06 11.20 25.07
C ALA A 340 -7.41 11.43 26.55
N ASP A 341 -6.89 12.51 27.12
CA ASP A 341 -7.31 12.97 28.45
C ASP A 341 -8.75 13.51 28.44
N GLU A 342 -9.45 13.43 29.57
CA GLU A 342 -10.85 13.91 29.68
C GLU A 342 -10.96 15.41 29.40
N ASP A 343 -9.98 16.19 29.86
CA ASP A 343 -9.92 17.63 29.65
C ASP A 343 -9.54 17.99 28.19
N ALA A 344 -8.75 17.15 27.52
CA ALA A 344 -8.56 17.22 26.07
C ALA A 344 -9.87 16.99 25.32
N ILE A 345 -10.63 15.93 25.64
CA ILE A 345 -11.95 15.67 25.03
C ILE A 345 -12.90 16.87 25.23
N ALA A 346 -12.87 17.50 26.41
CA ALA A 346 -13.69 18.67 26.71
C ALA A 346 -13.37 19.91 25.83
N VAL A 347 -12.13 20.04 25.34
CA VAL A 347 -11.77 21.09 24.36
C VAL A 347 -12.51 20.84 23.04
N PHE A 348 -12.49 19.60 22.55
CA PHE A 348 -13.14 19.22 21.30
C PHE A 348 -14.66 19.33 21.35
N ALA A 349 -15.28 19.07 22.51
CA ALA A 349 -16.72 19.20 22.71
C ALA A 349 -17.27 20.60 22.34
N LYS A 350 -16.43 21.65 22.46
CA LYS A 350 -16.77 23.03 22.09
C LYS A 350 -16.86 23.24 20.58
N LYS A 351 -16.33 22.33 19.76
CA LYS A 351 -16.31 22.38 18.29
C LYS A 351 -17.25 21.32 17.72
N LYS A 352 -18.52 21.69 17.50
CA LYS A 352 -19.62 20.77 17.08
C LYS A 352 -19.29 19.86 15.88
N ASN A 353 -18.47 20.34 14.94
CA ASN A 353 -18.19 19.62 13.69
C ASN A 353 -16.90 18.81 13.71
N LEU A 354 -15.95 19.13 14.59
CA LEU A 354 -14.64 18.52 14.64
C LEU A 354 -14.75 17.10 15.19
N ARG A 355 -14.21 16.09 14.51
CA ARG A 355 -14.25 14.70 14.99
C ARG A 355 -13.03 14.39 15.82
N LEU A 356 -13.24 13.74 16.96
CA LEU A 356 -12.18 13.13 17.75
C LEU A 356 -12.40 11.61 17.77
N LEU A 357 -11.39 10.87 17.33
CA LEU A 357 -11.39 9.42 17.20
C LEU A 357 -10.34 8.82 18.13
N ILE A 358 -10.75 7.83 18.92
CA ILE A 358 -9.88 7.09 19.84
C ILE A 358 -9.71 5.67 19.31
N ALA A 359 -8.49 5.32 18.93
CA ALA A 359 -8.18 4.04 18.27
C ALA A 359 -7.84 2.90 19.24
N GLY A 360 -7.47 3.21 20.49
CA GLY A 360 -7.12 2.24 21.53
C GLY A 360 -5.69 1.67 21.42
N GLY A 361 -4.98 1.93 20.33
CA GLY A 361 -3.61 1.48 20.10
C GLY A 361 -3.13 1.88 18.71
N LEU A 362 -1.83 1.72 18.44
CA LEU A 362 -1.26 1.98 17.11
C LEU A 362 -1.22 0.70 16.26
N PRO A 363 -1.44 0.79 14.94
CA PRO A 363 -1.15 -0.31 14.05
C PRO A 363 0.35 -0.61 14.02
N ASP A 364 0.73 -1.89 13.97
CA ASP A 364 2.11 -2.27 13.70
C ASP A 364 2.43 -2.05 12.20
N PRO A 365 3.38 -1.16 11.83
CA PRO A 365 3.74 -0.91 10.45
C PRO A 365 4.47 -2.09 9.78
N ALA A 366 5.04 -3.02 10.55
CA ALA A 366 5.72 -4.22 10.03
C ALA A 366 4.75 -5.39 9.78
N ALA A 367 3.54 -5.34 10.36
CA ALA A 367 2.57 -6.42 10.26
C ALA A 367 2.16 -6.67 8.79
N PRO A 368 2.12 -7.94 8.35
CA PRO A 368 1.70 -8.29 7.00
C PRO A 368 0.23 -7.94 6.78
N GLY A 369 -0.18 -7.93 5.52
CA GLY A 369 -1.56 -7.72 5.13
C GLY A 369 -1.70 -7.74 3.62
N LEU A 370 -2.93 -7.73 3.13
CA LEU A 370 -3.23 -7.63 1.72
C LEU A 370 -3.83 -6.27 1.40
N TYR A 371 -3.49 -5.76 0.22
CA TYR A 371 -4.11 -4.61 -0.40
C TYR A 371 -4.78 -5.05 -1.69
N ALA A 372 -6.05 -4.69 -1.86
CA ALA A 372 -6.85 -5.05 -3.00
C ALA A 372 -7.39 -3.79 -3.68
N LYS A 373 -7.21 -3.68 -5.00
CA LYS A 373 -7.69 -2.57 -5.83
C LYS A 373 -8.52 -3.10 -6.99
N THR A 374 -9.69 -2.52 -7.18
CA THR A 374 -10.53 -2.83 -8.34
C THR A 374 -9.95 -2.23 -9.62
N VAL A 375 -10.07 -2.98 -10.72
CA VAL A 375 -9.80 -2.52 -12.09
C VAL A 375 -10.99 -2.90 -12.97
N ALA A 376 -11.06 -2.38 -14.20
CA ALA A 376 -12.15 -2.72 -15.12
C ALA A 376 -12.19 -4.25 -15.34
N GLY A 377 -13.25 -4.89 -14.84
CA GLY A 377 -13.46 -6.34 -14.96
C GLY A 377 -12.60 -7.21 -14.04
N GLY A 378 -11.85 -6.66 -13.08
CA GLY A 378 -10.94 -7.48 -12.26
C GLY A 378 -10.47 -6.85 -10.95
N LEU A 379 -9.54 -7.54 -10.29
CA LEU A 379 -8.95 -7.17 -8.99
C LEU A 379 -7.43 -7.32 -9.03
N LEU A 380 -6.69 -6.31 -8.59
CA LEU A 380 -5.27 -6.39 -8.28
C LEU A 380 -5.12 -6.63 -6.78
N VAL A 381 -4.37 -7.66 -6.39
CA VAL A 381 -4.12 -8.00 -4.98
C VAL A 381 -2.62 -8.13 -4.78
N GLN A 382 -2.10 -7.49 -3.75
CA GLN A 382 -0.68 -7.51 -3.38
C GLN A 382 -0.53 -7.49 -1.85
N SER A 383 0.68 -7.73 -1.35
CA SER A 383 0.98 -7.46 0.05
C SER A 383 0.90 -5.97 0.37
N ARG A 384 0.58 -5.64 1.62
CA ARG A 384 0.77 -4.30 2.18
C ARG A 384 2.26 -3.94 2.09
N ASP A 385 2.55 -2.67 1.87
CA ASP A 385 3.91 -2.17 2.03
C ASP A 385 4.27 -2.09 3.53
N ASN A 386 4.91 -3.14 4.03
CA ASN A 386 5.45 -3.22 5.39
C ASN A 386 6.98 -3.11 5.41
N GLY A 387 7.59 -2.66 4.31
CA GLY A 387 9.03 -2.41 4.22
C GLY A 387 9.44 -1.24 5.11
N ARG A 388 10.62 -1.33 5.73
CA ARG A 388 11.20 -0.27 6.57
C ARG A 388 12.66 -0.05 6.25
N VAL A 389 13.02 1.22 6.09
CA VAL A 389 14.42 1.68 5.95
C VAL A 389 15.00 1.92 7.34
N SER A 390 16.22 1.43 7.56
CA SER A 390 17.02 1.70 8.76
C SER A 390 18.40 2.23 8.39
N ALA A 391 19.11 2.82 9.35
CA ALA A 391 20.48 3.30 9.13
C ALA A 391 21.40 2.21 8.55
N GLY A 392 21.26 0.95 8.99
CA GLY A 392 22.05 -0.17 8.49
C GLY A 392 21.74 -0.60 7.06
N THR A 393 20.58 -0.19 6.52
CA THR A 393 20.19 -0.48 5.12
C THR A 393 20.67 0.60 4.14
N LEU A 394 21.17 1.74 4.64
CA LEU A 394 21.62 2.85 3.82
C LEU A 394 23.03 2.59 3.28
N ARG A 395 23.27 2.95 2.01
CA ARG A 395 24.58 2.87 1.37
C ARG A 395 25.06 4.25 0.95
N VAL A 396 26.22 4.65 1.47
CA VAL A 396 26.90 5.89 1.04
C VAL A 396 27.55 5.66 -0.33
N VAL A 397 27.19 6.49 -1.31
CA VAL A 397 27.80 6.49 -2.64
C VAL A 397 28.50 7.82 -2.98
N THR A 398 28.66 8.70 -1.99
CA THR A 398 29.35 10.01 -2.06
C THR A 398 30.77 9.89 -1.53
N GLN A 399 31.58 10.89 -1.84
CA GLN A 399 32.83 11.15 -1.10
C GLN A 399 32.57 11.57 0.36
N ARG A 400 31.59 12.45 0.60
CA ARG A 400 31.17 12.85 1.95
C ARG A 400 30.17 11.83 2.52
N ALA A 401 30.49 11.26 3.67
CA ALA A 401 29.52 10.50 4.46
C ALA A 401 28.54 11.45 5.19
N PRO A 402 27.24 11.09 5.28
CA PRO A 402 26.31 11.83 6.11
C PRO A 402 26.70 11.70 7.59
N ASP A 403 26.42 12.72 8.39
CA ASP A 403 26.54 12.63 9.84
C ASP A 403 25.33 11.90 10.47
N ALA A 404 25.38 11.72 11.80
CA ALA A 404 24.33 10.97 12.51
C ALA A 404 22.96 11.64 12.42
N GLN A 405 22.89 12.97 12.42
CA GLN A 405 21.63 13.71 12.32
C GLN A 405 21.05 13.58 10.91
N GLU A 406 21.89 13.71 9.88
CA GLU A 406 21.48 13.49 8.49
C GLU A 406 21.00 12.06 8.25
N ILE A 407 21.65 11.04 8.85
CA ILE A 407 21.19 9.65 8.77
C ILE A 407 19.80 9.51 9.42
N ALA A 408 19.59 10.10 10.59
CA ALA A 408 18.29 10.09 11.27
C ALA A 408 17.20 10.75 10.43
N ASP A 409 17.50 11.92 9.85
CA ASP A 409 16.59 12.65 8.98
C ASP A 409 16.31 11.88 7.68
N MET A 410 17.28 11.15 7.12
CA MET A 410 17.07 10.31 5.94
C MET A 410 16.10 9.18 6.25
N VAL A 411 16.27 8.49 7.38
CA VAL A 411 15.34 7.44 7.83
C VAL A 411 13.94 8.01 8.04
N PHE A 412 13.83 9.17 8.68
CA PHE A 412 12.57 9.89 8.84
C PHE A 412 11.93 10.21 7.48
N ALA A 413 12.69 10.81 6.56
CA ALA A 413 12.20 11.21 5.25
C ALA A 413 11.74 10.01 4.40
N PHE A 414 12.45 8.88 4.46
CA PHE A 414 12.02 7.64 3.79
C PHE A 414 10.73 7.06 4.38
N ARG A 415 10.58 7.08 5.72
CA ARG A 415 9.33 6.67 6.37
C ARG A 415 8.16 7.54 5.91
N VAL A 416 8.35 8.86 5.81
CA VAL A 416 7.30 9.75 5.29
C VAL A 416 7.04 9.48 3.80
N ALA A 417 8.09 9.38 2.98
CA ALA A 417 7.98 9.20 1.52
C ALA A 417 7.18 7.95 1.13
N LYS A 418 7.27 6.87 1.91
CA LYS A 418 6.45 5.65 1.75
C LYS A 418 4.94 5.93 1.69
N HIS A 419 4.47 6.96 2.41
CA HIS A 419 3.06 7.31 2.51
C HIS A 419 2.65 8.49 1.61
N VAL A 420 3.59 9.04 0.83
CA VAL A 420 3.31 10.08 -0.16
C VAL A 420 3.00 9.44 -1.50
N LYS A 421 1.94 9.88 -2.19
CA LYS A 421 1.62 9.32 -3.52
C LYS A 421 2.73 9.63 -4.53
N SER A 422 3.10 8.63 -5.33
CA SER A 422 4.18 8.72 -6.32
C SER A 422 3.86 9.65 -7.51
N ASN A 423 4.86 10.29 -8.13
CA ASN A 423 6.24 10.39 -7.66
C ASN A 423 6.32 11.30 -6.42
N ALA A 424 7.10 10.91 -5.42
CA ALA A 424 7.23 11.64 -4.17
C ALA A 424 8.65 12.16 -3.93
N ILE A 425 8.74 13.42 -3.47
CA ILE A 425 9.96 14.05 -2.97
C ILE A 425 9.67 14.65 -1.60
N VAL A 426 10.45 14.26 -0.59
CA VAL A 426 10.32 14.72 0.79
C VAL A 426 11.63 15.33 1.23
N TYR A 427 11.62 16.62 1.54
CA TYR A 427 12.70 17.26 2.28
C TYR A 427 12.44 17.16 3.77
N ALA A 428 13.45 16.85 4.56
CA ALA A 428 13.33 16.77 6.01
C ALA A 428 14.56 17.31 6.73
N LYS A 429 14.34 17.87 7.91
CA LYS A 429 15.40 18.44 8.76
C LYS A 429 15.00 18.31 10.22
N ASP A 430 15.91 17.82 11.04
CA ASP A 430 15.77 17.67 12.49
C ASP A 430 14.52 16.88 12.91
N GLY A 431 14.12 15.86 12.13
CA GLY A 431 12.91 15.05 12.39
C GLY A 431 11.60 15.74 12.02
N GLN A 432 11.62 16.76 11.16
CA GLN A 432 10.45 17.47 10.65
C GLN A 432 10.49 17.55 9.12
N THR A 433 9.35 17.39 8.45
CA THR A 433 9.25 17.65 7.01
C THR A 433 9.46 19.14 6.73
N ALA A 434 10.38 19.46 5.83
CA ALA A 434 10.66 20.81 5.37
C ALA A 434 9.85 21.18 4.11
N GLY A 435 9.45 20.18 3.33
CA GLY A 435 8.61 20.36 2.14
C GLY A 435 8.29 19.02 1.48
N VAL A 436 7.05 18.86 1.01
CA VAL A 436 6.53 17.62 0.43
C VAL A 436 5.98 17.87 -0.96
N GLY A 437 6.46 17.10 -1.93
CA GLY A 437 5.99 17.09 -3.31
C GLY A 437 5.37 15.73 -3.61
N ALA A 438 4.07 15.73 -3.91
CA ALA A 438 3.27 14.51 -3.99
C ALA A 438 2.54 14.38 -5.34
N GLY A 439 2.42 13.14 -5.80
CA GLY A 439 1.46 12.73 -6.83
C GLY A 439 1.75 13.24 -8.25
N GLN A 440 2.99 13.61 -8.57
CA GLN A 440 3.30 14.15 -9.89
C GLN A 440 3.76 13.05 -10.86
N MET A 441 3.36 13.18 -12.13
CA MET A 441 3.86 12.36 -13.23
C MET A 441 5.37 12.53 -13.44
N SER A 442 5.90 13.72 -13.13
CA SER A 442 7.32 14.06 -13.20
C SER A 442 7.92 14.22 -11.80
N ARG A 443 9.02 13.50 -11.54
CA ARG A 443 9.76 13.57 -10.27
C ARG A 443 10.41 14.94 -10.06
N VAL A 444 10.85 15.60 -11.13
CA VAL A 444 11.41 16.96 -11.09
C VAL A 444 10.36 17.96 -10.60
N ASP A 445 9.10 17.81 -11.03
CA ASP A 445 8.03 18.70 -10.61
C ASP A 445 7.67 18.48 -9.13
N SER A 446 7.74 17.23 -8.65
CA SER A 446 7.63 16.96 -7.20
C SER A 446 8.72 17.71 -6.41
N ALA A 447 9.97 17.67 -6.87
CA ALA A 447 11.07 18.38 -6.22
C ALA A 447 10.88 19.90 -6.25
N ARG A 448 10.38 20.46 -7.36
CA ARG A 448 10.06 21.90 -7.50
C ARG A 448 8.93 22.32 -6.59
N ILE A 449 7.84 21.55 -6.53
CA ILE A 449 6.68 21.82 -5.68
C ILE A 449 7.08 21.78 -4.21
N ALA A 450 7.82 20.74 -3.80
CA ALA A 450 8.30 20.59 -2.43
C ALA A 450 9.18 21.78 -2.00
N ARG A 451 10.10 22.22 -2.87
CA ARG A 451 10.93 23.41 -2.66
C ARG A 451 10.07 24.67 -2.54
N ARG A 452 9.13 24.87 -3.48
CA ARG A 452 8.28 26.08 -3.49
C ARG A 452 7.42 26.17 -2.24
N LYS A 453 6.83 25.06 -1.80
CA LYS A 453 6.06 25.00 -0.55
C LYS A 453 6.91 25.39 0.65
N ALA A 454 8.16 24.94 0.71
CA ALA A 454 9.09 25.32 1.78
C ALA A 454 9.42 26.82 1.77
N GLU A 455 9.52 27.44 0.59
CA GLU A 455 9.71 28.89 0.46
C GLU A 455 8.48 29.67 0.96
N ASP A 456 7.28 29.23 0.58
CA ASP A 456 6.04 29.84 1.03
C ASP A 456 5.88 29.68 2.57
N ALA A 457 6.27 28.53 3.13
CA ALA A 457 6.29 28.28 4.57
C ALA A 457 7.28 29.20 5.30
N ALA A 458 8.48 29.38 4.75
CA ALA A 458 9.48 30.29 5.32
C ALA A 458 8.97 31.73 5.38
N GLN A 459 8.30 32.19 4.33
CA GLN A 459 7.68 33.52 4.29
C GLN A 459 6.59 33.65 5.35
N HIS A 460 5.73 32.64 5.48
CA HIS A 460 4.63 32.65 6.45
C HIS A 460 5.13 32.59 7.90
N MET A 461 6.17 31.82 8.17
CA MET A 461 6.77 31.65 9.49
C MET A 461 7.79 32.73 9.85
N GLY A 462 8.14 33.62 8.91
CA GLY A 462 9.16 34.66 9.09
C GLY A 462 10.58 34.10 9.23
N TRP A 463 10.85 32.93 8.66
CA TRP A 463 12.19 32.35 8.66
C TRP A 463 13.07 33.04 7.63
N LYS A 464 14.34 33.24 7.99
CA LYS A 464 15.33 33.83 7.09
C LYS A 464 15.52 32.98 5.83
N ASP A 465 15.60 31.67 6.01
CA ASP A 465 15.86 30.69 4.97
C ASP A 465 14.81 29.58 5.05
N PRO A 466 14.37 29.00 3.92
CA PRO A 466 13.52 27.82 3.93
C PRO A 466 14.16 26.64 4.68
N MET A 467 13.35 25.83 5.35
CA MET A 467 13.85 24.64 6.06
C MET A 467 14.51 23.60 5.15
N THR A 468 14.33 23.71 3.83
CA THR A 468 15.07 22.91 2.85
C THR A 468 16.56 23.19 2.87
N VAL A 469 16.99 24.38 3.34
CA VAL A 469 18.41 24.71 3.48
C VAL A 469 19.03 23.90 4.64
N GLY A 470 19.98 23.05 4.30
CA GLY A 470 20.60 22.09 5.21
C GLY A 470 19.71 20.87 5.52
N SER A 471 18.67 20.63 4.72
CA SER A 471 17.82 19.44 4.84
C SER A 471 18.38 18.22 4.12
N VAL A 472 17.87 17.03 4.42
CA VAL A 472 18.02 15.86 3.56
C VAL A 472 16.86 15.78 2.57
N CYS A 473 17.00 14.96 1.53
CA CYS A 473 15.96 14.71 0.53
C CYS A 473 15.78 13.20 0.34
N ALA A 474 14.54 12.71 0.49
CA ALA A 474 14.14 11.37 0.13
C ALA A 474 13.25 11.37 -1.12
N SER A 475 13.40 10.31 -1.91
CA SER A 475 12.68 10.08 -3.16
C SER A 475 12.15 8.65 -3.11
N ASP A 476 10.85 8.47 -3.32
CA ASP A 476 10.20 7.13 -3.24
C ASP A 476 10.73 6.13 -4.27
N ALA A 477 11.23 6.63 -5.41
CA ALA A 477 11.93 5.85 -6.42
C ALA A 477 13.20 6.57 -6.91
N PHE A 478 13.97 5.88 -7.75
CA PHE A 478 15.23 6.42 -8.27
C PHE A 478 15.02 7.68 -9.13
N PHE A 479 16.03 8.56 -9.14
CA PHE A 479 16.08 9.68 -10.08
C PHE A 479 16.50 9.17 -11.46
N PRO A 480 15.65 9.30 -12.51
CA PRO A 480 15.99 8.81 -13.85
C PRO A 480 17.07 9.66 -14.52
N PHE A 481 17.16 10.94 -14.16
CA PHE A 481 18.15 11.89 -14.65
C PHE A 481 18.68 12.76 -13.51
N ALA A 482 19.78 13.46 -13.76
CA ALA A 482 20.43 14.31 -12.75
C ALA A 482 19.61 15.57 -12.39
N ASP A 483 18.69 15.99 -13.26
CA ASP A 483 17.88 17.20 -13.09
C ASP A 483 17.06 17.21 -11.79
N GLY A 484 16.46 16.09 -11.40
CA GLY A 484 15.73 15.96 -10.14
C GLY A 484 16.64 16.13 -8.93
N LEU A 485 17.85 15.57 -8.99
CA LEU A 485 18.86 15.77 -7.96
C LEU A 485 19.33 17.23 -7.91
N MET A 486 19.50 17.87 -9.06
CA MET A 486 19.86 19.28 -9.14
C MET A 486 18.79 20.19 -8.53
N GLN A 487 17.50 19.83 -8.60
CA GLN A 487 16.45 20.55 -7.89
C GLN A 487 16.61 20.46 -6.37
N ALA A 488 17.00 19.30 -5.83
CA ALA A 488 17.29 19.16 -4.41
C ALA A 488 18.50 20.01 -3.98
N VAL A 489 19.56 20.05 -4.80
CA VAL A 489 20.72 20.92 -4.58
C VAL A 489 20.30 22.39 -4.58
N GLN A 490 19.50 22.81 -5.56
CA GLN A 490 18.99 24.19 -5.67
C GLN A 490 18.09 24.57 -4.48
N ALA A 491 17.38 23.63 -3.88
CA ALA A 491 16.59 23.84 -2.66
C ALA A 491 17.46 24.05 -1.39
N GLY A 492 18.78 23.88 -1.51
CA GLY A 492 19.71 23.99 -0.39
C GLY A 492 19.80 22.72 0.47
N ALA A 493 19.22 21.59 0.03
CA ALA A 493 19.40 20.32 0.71
C ALA A 493 20.90 20.00 0.78
N THR A 494 21.38 19.45 1.90
CA THR A 494 22.80 19.22 2.18
C THR A 494 23.37 18.22 1.20
N MET A 495 23.84 18.75 0.08
CA MET A 495 24.43 18.05 -1.05
C MET A 495 25.72 18.78 -1.42
N LYS A 496 26.75 18.68 -0.57
CA LYS A 496 28.07 19.21 -0.92
C LYS A 496 28.79 18.19 -1.81
N SER A 497 28.50 18.22 -3.12
CA SER A 497 29.41 17.73 -4.16
C SER A 497 30.23 18.92 -4.65
N SER A 498 31.55 18.84 -4.58
CA SER A 498 32.48 19.84 -5.17
C SER A 498 32.60 19.74 -6.70
N ARG A 499 31.74 18.93 -7.37
CA ARG A 499 31.68 18.78 -8.83
C ARG A 499 30.23 18.63 -9.33
N PRO A 500 29.91 19.08 -10.56
CA PRO A 500 28.63 18.77 -11.19
C PRO A 500 28.49 17.25 -11.37
N PRO A 501 27.30 16.67 -11.15
CA PRO A 501 27.10 15.24 -11.27
C PRO A 501 27.16 14.83 -12.74
N THR A 502 28.18 14.05 -13.10
CA THR A 502 28.22 13.32 -14.38
C THR A 502 27.12 12.25 -14.40
N THR A 503 26.65 11.91 -15.60
CA THR A 503 25.46 11.09 -15.98
C THR A 503 25.31 9.68 -15.37
N ARG A 504 26.15 9.29 -14.41
CA ARG A 504 26.03 8.07 -13.59
C ARG A 504 25.91 8.40 -12.10
N ALA A 505 24.88 9.15 -11.73
CA ALA A 505 24.54 9.43 -10.34
C ALA A 505 23.31 8.62 -9.90
N SER A 506 23.28 7.31 -10.17
CA SER A 506 22.15 6.43 -9.86
C SER A 506 22.52 5.42 -8.77
N ARG A 507 22.58 5.89 -7.51
CA ARG A 507 22.28 5.11 -6.27
C ARG A 507 22.35 6.00 -5.01
N TRP A 508 21.51 7.03 -5.02
CA TRP A 508 21.03 7.82 -3.88
C TRP A 508 20.43 7.03 -2.71
N CYS A 509 21.20 6.44 -1.78
CA CYS A 509 20.69 5.78 -0.55
C CYS A 509 19.36 5.04 -0.73
N SER A 510 19.26 4.12 -1.69
CA SER A 510 18.08 3.26 -1.79
C SER A 510 18.19 2.17 -0.72
N PRO A 511 17.09 1.77 -0.06
CA PRO A 511 17.07 0.46 0.58
C PRO A 511 17.51 -0.58 -0.45
N ALA A 512 18.18 -1.62 0.01
CA ALA A 512 18.53 -2.76 -0.82
C ALA A 512 17.24 -3.44 -1.30
N CYS A 513 16.58 -2.86 -2.30
CA CYS A 513 15.67 -3.59 -3.13
C CYS A 513 16.55 -4.60 -3.83
N GLY A 514 16.39 -5.86 -3.45
CA GLY A 514 16.97 -7.00 -4.14
C GLY A 514 16.45 -7.03 -5.56
N THR A 515 17.03 -6.22 -6.43
CA THR A 515 16.87 -6.37 -7.86
C THR A 515 17.97 -7.33 -8.28
N SER A 516 17.58 -8.59 -8.48
CA SER A 516 18.18 -9.45 -9.48
C SER A 516 18.64 -8.59 -10.66
N GLY A 517 19.94 -8.63 -10.95
CA GLY A 517 20.56 -7.79 -11.96
C GLY A 517 19.81 -7.88 -13.29
N THR A 518 19.21 -6.77 -13.70
CA THR A 518 18.97 -6.51 -15.12
C THR A 518 20.25 -5.90 -15.67
N ASP A 519 21.18 -6.75 -16.10
CA ASP A 519 22.28 -6.34 -16.98
C ASP A 519 21.64 -5.76 -18.24
N MET A 520 21.53 -4.43 -18.31
CA MET A 520 21.25 -3.78 -19.58
C MET A 520 22.49 -3.94 -20.45
N SER A 521 22.35 -4.67 -21.56
CA SER A 521 23.37 -4.74 -22.60
C SER A 521 23.80 -3.33 -23.01
N HIS A 522 25.09 -3.06 -22.96
CA HIS A 522 25.68 -1.80 -23.41
C HIS A 522 26.88 -2.09 -24.32
N ILE A 523 27.23 -1.11 -25.16
CA ILE A 523 28.45 -1.19 -25.97
C ILE A 523 29.65 -0.95 -25.04
N GLY A 524 30.49 -1.97 -24.83
CA GLY A 524 31.63 -1.88 -23.91
C GLY A 524 32.92 -1.34 -24.54
N ALA A 525 33.13 -1.58 -25.84
CA ALA A 525 34.30 -1.07 -26.55
C ALA A 525 34.04 -0.93 -28.07
N PHE A 526 34.75 0.00 -28.70
CA PHE A 526 34.84 0.14 -30.15
C PHE A 526 36.26 -0.20 -30.60
N THR A 527 36.39 -1.00 -31.65
CA THR A 527 37.72 -1.41 -32.15
C THR A 527 38.29 -0.35 -33.08
N LEU A 528 39.52 0.09 -32.79
CA LEU A 528 40.30 0.97 -33.63
C LEU A 528 41.52 0.21 -34.16
N LEU A 529 41.66 0.14 -35.49
CA LEU A 529 42.78 -0.54 -36.13
C LEU A 529 44.03 0.34 -36.05
N VAL A 530 45.10 -0.22 -35.49
CA VAL A 530 46.39 0.46 -35.32
C VAL A 530 47.50 -0.31 -36.04
N ARG A 531 48.58 0.40 -36.40
CA ARG A 531 49.76 -0.23 -37.01
C ARG A 531 50.69 -0.80 -35.95
N ASP A 532 50.83 -0.10 -34.83
CA ASP A 532 51.62 -0.53 -33.69
C ASP A 532 50.97 -0.11 -32.36
N TYR A 533 51.13 -0.93 -31.33
CA TYR A 533 50.49 -0.69 -30.03
C TYR A 533 51.15 0.48 -29.30
N ASP A 534 52.48 0.58 -29.31
CA ASP A 534 53.19 1.54 -28.46
C ASP A 534 53.09 2.96 -29.03
N GLU A 535 53.14 3.09 -30.37
CA GLU A 535 52.90 4.39 -31.02
C GLU A 535 51.46 4.87 -30.81
N ALA A 536 50.49 3.96 -30.86
CA ALA A 536 49.08 4.28 -30.62
C ALA A 536 48.85 4.69 -29.16
N ILE A 537 49.43 3.95 -28.20
CA ILE A 537 49.38 4.31 -26.77
C ILE A 537 50.00 5.70 -26.57
N ALA A 538 51.17 5.98 -27.15
CA ALA A 538 51.83 7.28 -27.04
C ALA A 538 50.95 8.43 -27.54
N PHE A 539 50.20 8.23 -28.63
CA PHE A 539 49.27 9.23 -29.13
C PHE A 539 48.00 9.37 -28.28
N TYR A 540 47.24 8.29 -28.05
CA TYR A 540 45.96 8.41 -27.32
C TYR A 540 46.17 8.82 -25.87
N VAL A 541 47.18 8.27 -25.19
CA VAL A 541 47.47 8.59 -23.79
C VAL A 541 48.28 9.89 -23.69
N GLY A 542 49.34 10.05 -24.47
CA GLY A 542 50.23 11.21 -24.37
C GLY A 542 49.66 12.47 -25.01
N ALA A 543 49.22 12.38 -26.28
CA ALA A 543 48.71 13.52 -27.04
C ALA A 543 47.28 13.88 -26.62
N LEU A 544 46.35 12.92 -26.68
CA LEU A 544 44.93 13.16 -26.37
C LEU A 544 44.60 13.08 -24.87
N GLY A 545 45.54 12.63 -24.04
CA GLY A 545 45.33 12.58 -22.59
C GLY A 545 44.36 11.49 -22.13
N PHE A 546 44.21 10.40 -22.87
CA PHE A 546 43.37 9.28 -22.45
C PHE A 546 44.04 8.47 -21.33
N THR A 547 43.26 7.72 -20.56
CA THR A 547 43.77 6.73 -19.61
C THR A 547 43.99 5.40 -20.33
N LEU A 548 45.16 4.78 -20.12
CA LEU A 548 45.38 3.37 -20.46
C LEU A 548 44.68 2.50 -19.42
N LEU A 549 43.63 1.80 -19.85
CA LEU A 549 42.79 0.98 -18.98
C LEU A 549 43.37 -0.42 -18.81
N GLU A 550 43.89 -0.98 -19.89
CA GLU A 550 44.39 -2.36 -19.92
C GLU A 550 45.43 -2.49 -21.03
N ASP A 551 46.44 -3.32 -20.77
CA ASP A 551 47.50 -3.65 -21.70
C ASP A 551 48.04 -5.05 -21.39
N THR A 552 47.33 -6.05 -21.89
CA THR A 552 47.56 -7.46 -21.55
C THR A 552 48.12 -8.20 -22.77
N ALA A 553 49.28 -8.86 -22.63
CA ALA A 553 49.80 -9.73 -23.69
C ALA A 553 48.90 -10.97 -23.87
N LEU A 554 48.39 -11.18 -25.09
CA LEU A 554 47.57 -12.35 -25.45
C LEU A 554 48.38 -13.42 -26.20
N SER A 555 49.40 -13.02 -26.96
CA SER A 555 50.38 -13.88 -27.61
C SER A 555 51.66 -13.09 -27.91
N ALA A 556 52.67 -13.72 -28.53
CA ALA A 556 53.94 -13.06 -28.87
C ALA A 556 53.76 -11.74 -29.66
N ASP A 557 52.75 -11.64 -30.53
CA ASP A 557 52.54 -10.49 -31.41
C ASP A 557 51.19 -9.76 -31.18
N LYS A 558 50.43 -10.15 -30.14
CA LYS A 558 49.09 -9.61 -29.89
C LYS A 558 48.93 -9.15 -28.44
N ARG A 559 48.49 -7.91 -28.26
CA ARG A 559 48.12 -7.32 -26.97
C ARG A 559 46.64 -6.94 -26.97
N TRP A 560 46.03 -7.03 -25.81
CA TRP A 560 44.71 -6.49 -25.52
C TRP A 560 44.90 -5.11 -24.90
N VAL A 561 44.77 -4.06 -25.72
CA VAL A 561 45.06 -2.69 -25.31
C VAL A 561 43.79 -1.86 -25.33
N ARG A 562 43.40 -1.32 -24.18
CA ARG A 562 42.19 -0.50 -24.04
C ARG A 562 42.54 0.88 -23.52
N VAL A 563 42.02 1.92 -24.18
CA VAL A 563 42.18 3.32 -23.75
C VAL A 563 40.81 4.01 -23.68
N ALA A 564 40.66 5.00 -22.81
CA ALA A 564 39.43 5.81 -22.73
C ALA A 564 39.72 7.27 -22.33
N PRO A 565 38.88 8.23 -22.75
CA PRO A 565 38.98 9.62 -22.31
C PRO A 565 38.94 9.76 -20.78
N ASN A 566 39.73 10.69 -20.24
CA ASN A 566 39.73 10.98 -18.81
C ASN A 566 38.34 11.45 -18.36
N GLY A 567 37.80 10.85 -17.29
CA GLY A 567 36.46 11.18 -16.77
C GLY A 567 35.30 10.43 -17.43
N GLY A 568 35.56 9.57 -18.43
CA GLY A 568 34.55 8.80 -19.18
C GLY A 568 33.90 7.61 -18.45
N GLY A 569 33.79 7.64 -17.12
CA GLY A 569 33.02 6.66 -16.34
C GLY A 569 33.53 5.21 -16.35
N VAL A 570 34.68 4.91 -16.95
CA VAL A 570 35.17 3.52 -17.02
C VAL A 570 35.74 3.08 -15.67
N ALA A 571 34.85 2.56 -14.82
CA ALA A 571 35.25 1.71 -13.71
C ALA A 571 35.98 0.45 -14.26
N PRO A 572 36.84 -0.21 -13.47
CA PRO A 572 37.53 -1.45 -13.87
C PRO A 572 36.58 -2.52 -14.44
N ASN A 573 35.28 -2.44 -14.09
CA ASN A 573 34.24 -3.40 -14.46
C ASN A 573 33.15 -2.83 -15.41
N GLY A 574 33.50 -2.02 -16.43
CA GLY A 574 32.60 -1.81 -17.60
C GLY A 574 31.64 -0.62 -17.53
N GLY A 575 32.12 0.52 -17.04
CA GLY A 575 31.30 1.72 -16.88
C GLY A 575 31.31 2.77 -18.00
N GLY A 576 31.75 2.46 -19.22
CA GLY A 576 31.81 3.41 -20.33
C GLY A 576 32.37 2.79 -21.60
N VAL A 577 32.21 3.45 -22.76
CA VAL A 577 32.73 2.96 -24.05
C VAL A 577 34.25 3.20 -24.10
N ALA A 578 35.04 2.13 -24.24
CA ALA A 578 36.48 2.23 -24.44
C ALA A 578 36.87 2.08 -25.92
N LEU A 579 38.06 2.54 -26.31
CA LEU A 579 38.68 2.13 -27.56
C LEU A 579 39.52 0.88 -27.30
N LEU A 580 39.29 -0.17 -28.08
CA LEU A 580 40.18 -1.32 -28.18
C LEU A 580 41.16 -1.05 -29.32
N LEU A 581 42.42 -0.79 -28.99
CA LEU A 581 43.48 -0.62 -29.99
C LEU A 581 43.88 -2.01 -30.49
N ALA A 582 43.60 -2.31 -31.76
CA ALA A 582 43.82 -3.62 -32.36
C ALA A 582 44.86 -3.52 -33.48
N LYS A 583 46.02 -4.15 -33.28
CA LYS A 583 47.08 -4.16 -34.32
C LYS A 583 46.60 -4.93 -35.54
N ALA A 584 46.63 -4.27 -36.70
CA ALA A 584 46.24 -4.89 -37.97
C ALA A 584 47.19 -6.04 -38.33
N SER A 585 46.63 -7.13 -38.83
CA SER A 585 47.33 -8.39 -39.11
C SER A 585 47.10 -8.95 -40.52
N THR A 586 46.09 -8.43 -41.25
CA THR A 586 45.83 -8.81 -42.64
C THR A 586 45.96 -7.61 -43.58
N PRO A 587 46.21 -7.82 -44.89
CA PRO A 587 46.25 -6.74 -45.87
C PRO A 587 44.98 -5.87 -45.87
N GLU A 588 43.81 -6.48 -45.67
CA GLU A 588 42.52 -5.79 -45.60
C GLU A 588 42.44 -4.90 -44.35
N GLN A 589 42.92 -5.36 -43.20
CA GLN A 589 42.96 -4.56 -41.97
C GLN A 589 43.94 -3.40 -42.11
N ILE A 590 45.13 -3.66 -42.68
CA ILE A 590 46.16 -2.65 -42.90
C ILE A 590 45.62 -1.53 -43.81
N ALA A 591 44.89 -1.89 -44.86
CA ALA A 591 44.26 -0.93 -45.78
C ALA A 591 43.16 -0.07 -45.14
N ARG A 592 42.67 -0.41 -43.93
CA ARG A 592 41.64 0.32 -43.20
C ARG A 592 42.16 1.16 -42.04
N ILE A 593 43.46 1.08 -41.72
CA ILE A 593 44.08 1.94 -40.71
C ILE A 593 43.87 3.40 -41.12
N GLY A 594 43.26 4.21 -40.25
CA GLY A 594 42.92 5.61 -40.54
C GLY A 594 41.67 5.84 -41.38
N ASP A 595 41.09 4.80 -42.00
CA ASP A 595 39.91 4.91 -42.88
C ASP A 595 38.78 3.92 -42.50
N GLN A 596 38.79 3.42 -41.27
CA GLN A 596 37.79 2.44 -40.81
C GLN A 596 36.35 2.97 -40.77
N THR A 597 36.16 4.29 -40.89
CA THR A 597 34.87 4.98 -40.96
C THR A 597 34.53 5.43 -42.38
N GLY A 598 35.33 5.05 -43.39
CA GLY A 598 35.11 5.42 -44.80
C GLY A 598 35.22 6.93 -45.04
N GLY A 599 36.23 7.57 -44.47
CA GLY A 599 36.55 8.99 -44.66
C GLY A 599 35.67 9.98 -43.91
N ARG A 600 34.65 9.50 -43.18
CA ARG A 600 33.77 10.29 -42.31
C ARG A 600 34.37 10.47 -40.92
N VAL A 601 33.98 11.55 -40.24
CA VAL A 601 34.16 11.66 -38.78
C VAL A 601 33.40 10.51 -38.13
N GLY A 602 34.10 9.66 -37.39
CA GLY A 602 33.51 8.49 -36.73
C GLY A 602 33.57 8.54 -35.21
N PHE A 603 34.26 9.54 -34.67
CA PHE A 603 34.50 9.67 -33.24
C PHE A 603 34.27 11.11 -32.78
N PHE A 604 33.66 11.25 -31.61
CA PHE A 604 33.22 12.54 -31.07
C PHE A 604 33.73 12.64 -29.63
N LEU A 605 34.63 13.59 -29.40
CA LEU A 605 35.24 13.85 -28.10
C LEU A 605 34.63 15.12 -27.51
N HIS A 606 33.85 14.97 -26.45
CA HIS A 606 33.25 16.11 -25.75
C HIS A 606 34.18 16.63 -24.65
N THR A 607 34.25 17.96 -24.53
CA THR A 607 35.01 18.68 -23.50
C THR A 607 34.16 19.75 -22.81
N ASP A 608 34.49 20.06 -21.56
CA ASP A 608 33.92 21.17 -20.80
C ASP A 608 34.58 22.53 -21.13
N ASP A 609 35.77 22.52 -21.72
CA ASP A 609 36.52 23.72 -22.11
C ASP A 609 37.21 23.48 -23.45
N PHE A 610 36.52 23.88 -24.52
CA PHE A 610 36.98 23.73 -25.89
C PHE A 610 38.33 24.43 -26.12
N ALA A 611 38.51 25.65 -25.58
CA ALA A 611 39.68 26.46 -25.86
C ALA A 611 40.95 25.85 -25.23
N ARG A 612 40.84 25.38 -23.98
CA ARG A 612 41.91 24.69 -23.27
C ARG A 612 42.36 23.43 -24.02
N ASP A 613 41.41 22.57 -24.35
CA ASP A 613 41.75 21.25 -24.90
C ASP A 613 42.19 21.35 -26.37
N HIS A 614 41.60 22.24 -27.16
CA HIS A 614 42.08 22.55 -28.50
C HIS A 614 43.54 23.06 -28.48
N ALA A 615 43.84 24.04 -27.62
CA ALA A 615 45.21 24.56 -27.49
C ALA A 615 46.20 23.49 -27.01
N ALA A 616 45.80 22.65 -26.05
CA ALA A 616 46.62 21.55 -25.55
C ALA A 616 46.90 20.50 -26.64
N PHE A 617 45.91 20.17 -27.46
CA PHE A 617 46.06 19.22 -28.57
C PHE A 617 47.00 19.77 -29.64
N VAL A 618 46.84 21.03 -30.04
CA VAL A 618 47.75 21.70 -30.99
C VAL A 618 49.18 21.72 -30.44
N ALA A 619 49.37 22.07 -29.17
CA ALA A 619 50.70 22.09 -28.54
C ALA A 619 51.38 20.72 -28.49
N LYS A 620 50.59 19.63 -28.47
CA LYS A 620 51.07 18.24 -28.51
C LYS A 620 51.15 17.67 -29.93
N GLY A 621 50.97 18.50 -30.96
CA GLY A 621 51.13 18.11 -32.36
C GLY A 621 49.93 17.39 -32.99
N VAL A 622 48.75 17.46 -32.37
CA VAL A 622 47.51 16.93 -32.97
C VAL A 622 47.10 17.82 -34.14
N ARG A 623 46.86 17.19 -35.29
CA ARG A 623 46.54 17.91 -36.54
C ARG A 623 45.04 18.16 -36.67
N PHE A 624 44.63 19.42 -36.53
CA PHE A 624 43.30 19.87 -36.92
C PHE A 624 43.21 20.04 -38.44
N LEU A 625 42.09 19.61 -39.02
CA LEU A 625 41.83 19.63 -40.46
C LEU A 625 41.10 20.92 -40.89
N GLU A 626 40.49 21.61 -39.93
CA GLU A 626 39.74 22.85 -40.12
C GLU A 626 39.88 23.76 -38.89
N GLU A 627 39.67 25.06 -39.08
CA GLU A 627 39.61 26.02 -37.98
C GLU A 627 38.34 25.80 -37.13
N PRO A 628 38.40 26.05 -35.81
CA PRO A 628 37.23 25.94 -34.95
C PRO A 628 36.05 26.81 -35.42
N ARG A 629 34.87 26.20 -35.49
CA ARG A 629 33.61 26.89 -35.81
C ARG A 629 32.59 26.77 -34.68
N SER A 630 31.64 27.69 -34.66
CA SER A 630 30.52 27.68 -33.70
C SER A 630 29.26 27.17 -34.40
N GLU A 631 28.59 26.22 -33.75
CA GLU A 631 27.36 25.58 -34.21
C GLU A 631 26.27 25.71 -33.12
N SER A 632 25.04 25.34 -33.43
CA SER A 632 23.91 25.42 -32.47
C SER A 632 24.08 24.55 -31.21
N TYR A 633 24.99 23.58 -31.24
CA TYR A 633 25.28 22.64 -30.15
C TYR A 633 26.63 22.89 -29.47
N GLY A 634 27.33 23.99 -29.80
CA GLY A 634 28.61 24.36 -29.20
C GLY A 634 29.70 24.65 -30.22
N LYS A 635 30.96 24.72 -29.76
CA LYS A 635 32.14 24.83 -30.63
C LYS A 635 32.62 23.45 -31.09
N VAL A 636 33.01 23.37 -32.36
CA VAL A 636 33.51 22.13 -32.98
C VAL A 636 34.75 22.40 -33.83
N ALA A 637 35.69 21.44 -33.82
CA ALA A 637 36.78 21.37 -34.80
C ALA A 637 37.14 19.91 -35.09
N VAL A 638 37.30 19.59 -36.37
CA VAL A 638 37.72 18.26 -36.82
C VAL A 638 39.24 18.12 -36.73
N PHE A 639 39.73 17.07 -36.10
CA PHE A 639 41.14 16.66 -36.13
C PHE A 639 41.31 15.24 -36.66
N SER A 640 42.52 14.92 -37.10
CA SER A 640 42.92 13.55 -37.45
C SER A 640 43.77 12.94 -36.35
N ASP A 641 43.55 11.67 -36.03
CA ASP A 641 44.50 10.91 -35.22
C ASP A 641 45.80 10.60 -35.99
N LEU A 642 46.73 9.89 -35.33
CA LEU A 642 48.05 9.59 -35.90
C LEU A 642 48.01 8.78 -37.20
N TYR A 643 46.88 8.11 -37.49
CA TYR A 643 46.68 7.29 -38.67
C TYR A 643 45.77 7.94 -39.71
N GLY A 644 45.14 9.07 -39.39
CA GLY A 644 44.26 9.80 -40.30
C GLY A 644 42.77 9.62 -40.04
N ALA A 645 42.36 8.85 -39.02
CA ALA A 645 40.95 8.73 -38.68
C ALA A 645 40.45 10.09 -38.15
N LYS A 646 39.23 10.47 -38.54
CA LYS A 646 38.69 11.80 -38.23
C LYS A 646 37.86 11.80 -36.95
N TRP A 647 38.10 12.83 -36.14
CA TRP A 647 37.50 13.06 -34.82
C TRP A 647 36.95 14.47 -34.75
N ASP A 648 35.80 14.65 -34.10
CA ASP A 648 35.31 15.95 -33.67
C ASP A 648 35.71 16.20 -32.22
N LEU A 649 36.34 17.34 -31.93
CA LEU A 649 36.36 17.91 -30.59
C LEU A 649 35.13 18.81 -30.45
N ILE A 650 34.31 18.62 -29.42
CA ILE A 650 33.06 19.37 -29.22
C ILE A 650 33.03 19.91 -27.78
N GLY A 651 32.78 21.20 -27.60
CA GLY A 651 32.60 21.80 -26.27
C GLY A 651 31.55 22.91 -26.26
N PRO A 652 31.15 23.38 -25.07
CA PRO A 652 30.14 24.42 -24.91
C PRO A 652 30.51 25.75 -25.57
#